data_AF-A0A8H5HQT9-F1
#
_entry.id   AF-A0A8H5HQT9-F1
#
_cell.length_a   1.000
_cell.length_b   1.000
_cell.length_c   1.000
_cell.angle_alpha   90.00
_cell.angle_beta   90.00
_cell.angle_gamma   90.00
#
_symmetry.space_group_name_H-M   'P 1'
#
loop_
_entity.id
_entity.type
_entity.pdbx_description
1 polymer ?
#
loop_
_entity_poly.entity_id
_entity_poly.type
_entity_poly.pdbx_seq_one_letter_code
_entity_poly.pdbx_strand_id
1 'polypeptide(L)'
;MRRAVPQKRAPAYSRDGNAGRLPDTKLTTKVVLTRHPSPSSVLDGEQQTGGSSDQTADTPQASTSSLEPRVAAFELPPPAQRKARLFLGHPNRRGARGLGINVPGGFERLTHRQTSKPPSDPPKSAPPKFCHNKRATSIKASSHTLKTQGSQKEKEQQQHYISESPSYQAGLPWRPLPLPPTSLPPLPPPSNDLERARHGWIHTLQTTNSAADGWAAYTSLLAHTRPDSQKKVYFALLHRLVRLLTRHRPTTHTEYMRLLAVLTTLRAAGGTVHVHEWNALIDAAGKGVRRTGVVQYEAALSFFRDMTQGNAPGTTLEFGGHGRDRGREEIEGYGQGEVDGSRAEPLVPDLYTYTTLISIASRTGDAQCMRHARTLLERSGIAPNRFTHLALTKYFSATRQPAAMRSTLLRIEQQDLELGLDGINACLVAYSYNNRLDVVMMVYRLLRHNADPQADEDQDSLEEARRQLRQEEYIVVPLHLRPNEITYTSMIQIMAYHGHLTATLTVFVDMISALNIEQGAPLVRDANGRLVPTTYQPTLAVFRAIFLGFRRHGLKLPKSGLAPPHLRATNPPNMPGWTLNNLEKIFEAFMGMPPDMQIGPSVFYWVVVAFQKASADDVELVRRVWKRVEGRFKGSLGGSNNRLRRLRVSLFPEEQQIDEPSSRKENRSSQSHI
;
A
#
# COMPACT_ATOMS: atom_id res chain seq x y z
N MET A 1 0.38 -61.01 55.74
CA MET A 1 0.25 -59.95 56.76
C MET A 1 -0.86 -59.00 56.31
N ARG A 2 -2.14 -59.28 56.59
CA ARG A 2 -2.98 -58.86 57.74
C ARG A 2 -3.11 -57.34 57.97
N ARG A 3 -4.32 -56.83 57.67
CA ARG A 3 -5.19 -55.81 58.34
C ARG A 3 -5.73 -54.79 57.33
N ALA A 4 -6.94 -54.23 57.42
CA ALA A 4 -8.24 -54.57 58.01
C ALA A 4 -9.20 -53.44 57.55
N VAL A 5 -10.48 -53.77 57.35
CA VAL A 5 -11.62 -52.87 57.03
C VAL A 5 -11.99 -52.01 58.26
N PRO A 6 -12.80 -50.93 58.14
CA PRO A 6 -14.23 -51.10 58.38
C PRO A 6 -15.20 -50.26 57.51
N GLN A 7 -16.38 -50.85 57.28
CA GLN A 7 -17.65 -50.22 56.85
C GLN A 7 -18.34 -49.46 57.99
N LYS A 8 -19.28 -48.55 57.63
CA LYS A 8 -20.59 -48.17 58.25
C LYS A 8 -20.91 -46.71 57.79
N ARG A 9 -22.14 -46.21 57.56
CA ARG A 9 -23.54 -46.62 57.72
C ARG A 9 -24.42 -45.55 57.02
N ALA A 10 -25.64 -45.93 56.58
CA ALA A 10 -26.74 -45.04 56.18
C ALA A 10 -27.41 -44.32 57.38
N PRO A 11 -28.28 -43.31 57.16
CA PRO A 11 -29.76 -43.50 57.07
C PRO A 11 -30.38 -42.67 55.90
N ALA A 12 -31.50 -42.98 55.23
CA ALA A 12 -32.88 -43.41 55.54
C ALA A 12 -33.86 -42.25 55.91
N TYR A 13 -35.05 -42.28 55.25
CA TYR A 13 -36.30 -41.48 55.41
C TYR A 13 -36.32 -40.05 54.81
N SER A 14 -37.39 -39.48 54.22
CA SER A 14 -38.79 -39.82 53.84
C SER A 14 -39.24 -38.66 52.92
N ARG A 15 -39.80 -38.87 51.71
CA ARG A 15 -41.23 -38.92 51.32
C ARG A 15 -42.11 -37.71 51.69
N ASP A 16 -42.92 -37.32 50.69
CA ASP A 16 -44.05 -36.37 50.62
C ASP A 16 -43.63 -34.90 50.42
N GLY A 17 -44.08 -34.13 49.42
CA GLY A 17 -45.25 -34.21 48.55
C GLY A 17 -46.07 -32.94 48.75
N ASN A 18 -46.05 -31.97 47.83
CA ASN A 18 -47.23 -31.14 47.57
C ASN A 18 -47.13 -30.26 46.31
N ALA A 19 -48.28 -30.16 45.65
CA ALA A 19 -48.58 -29.26 44.55
C ALA A 19 -48.84 -27.82 45.04
N GLY A 20 -48.64 -26.85 44.15
CA GLY A 20 -49.07 -25.45 44.36
C GLY A 20 -48.44 -24.54 43.31
N ARG A 21 -49.12 -24.35 42.18
CA ARG A 21 -49.87 -23.13 41.81
C ARG A 21 -49.01 -21.87 41.59
N LEU A 22 -49.16 -21.37 40.36
CA LEU A 22 -48.84 -20.03 39.85
C LEU A 22 -49.06 -18.88 40.85
N PRO A 23 -48.35 -17.77 40.63
CA PRO A 23 -49.10 -16.55 40.41
C PRO A 23 -48.70 -15.81 39.14
N ASP A 24 -49.74 -15.39 38.41
CA ASP A 24 -49.75 -14.29 37.46
C ASP A 24 -49.16 -13.01 38.10
N THR A 25 -48.30 -12.33 37.36
CA THR A 25 -48.12 -10.88 37.53
C THR A 25 -48.28 -10.17 36.20
N LYS A 26 -49.45 -9.52 36.07
CA LYS A 26 -49.78 -8.51 35.08
C LYS A 26 -48.93 -7.27 35.34
N LEU A 27 -48.26 -6.74 34.32
CA LEU A 27 -47.84 -5.34 34.25
C LEU A 27 -48.23 -4.75 32.90
N THR A 28 -49.43 -4.16 32.92
CA THR A 28 -49.89 -3.08 32.04
C THR A 28 -48.97 -1.86 32.18
N THR A 29 -48.57 -1.21 31.08
CA THR A 29 -48.54 0.28 30.96
C THR A 29 -48.36 0.72 29.49
N LYS A 30 -49.46 1.27 28.97
CA LYS A 30 -49.64 2.45 28.09
C LYS A 30 -48.77 2.62 26.83
N VAL A 31 -49.40 2.30 25.70
CA VAL A 31 -49.17 2.90 24.38
C VAL A 31 -49.86 4.27 24.34
N VAL A 32 -49.10 5.33 24.07
CA VAL A 32 -49.66 6.66 23.76
C VAL A 32 -49.72 6.80 22.24
N LEU A 33 -50.94 6.72 21.72
CA LEU A 33 -51.32 7.11 20.36
C LEU A 33 -51.65 8.61 20.37
N THR A 34 -50.96 9.41 19.55
CA THR A 34 -51.42 10.75 19.18
C THR A 34 -51.73 10.77 17.69
N ARG A 35 -53.03 10.86 17.39
CA ARG A 35 -53.62 11.14 16.07
C ARG A 35 -53.51 12.63 15.74
N HIS A 36 -53.57 12.90 14.43
CA HIS A 36 -53.77 14.16 13.71
C HIS A 36 -54.69 15.21 14.38
N PRO A 37 -54.59 16.46 13.92
CA PRO A 37 -55.63 16.91 12.98
C PRO A 37 -55.11 17.78 11.81
N SER A 38 -55.65 17.52 10.61
CA SER A 38 -56.00 18.59 9.66
C SER A 38 -57.36 19.17 10.07
N PRO A 39 -57.74 20.41 9.71
CA PRO A 39 -58.62 20.53 8.54
C PRO A 39 -58.60 21.88 7.75
N SER A 40 -59.17 21.82 6.53
CA SER A 40 -59.98 22.82 5.77
C SER A 40 -59.38 24.20 5.41
N SER A 41 -59.24 24.62 4.14
CA SER A 41 -60.18 24.86 3.01
C SER A 41 -60.99 26.17 3.07
N VAL A 42 -60.70 27.14 2.18
CA VAL A 42 -61.56 28.19 1.55
C VAL A 42 -60.73 28.71 0.34
N LEU A 43 -61.05 28.43 -0.94
CA LEU A 43 -62.04 28.98 -1.89
C LEU A 43 -61.74 30.38 -2.50
N ASP A 44 -62.09 30.45 -3.78
CA ASP A 44 -62.24 31.60 -4.72
C ASP A 44 -60.96 32.14 -5.39
N GLY A 45 -60.89 32.39 -6.70
CA GLY A 45 -61.87 32.30 -7.79
C GLY A 45 -61.30 32.90 -9.09
N GLU A 46 -61.91 32.51 -10.22
CA GLU A 46 -62.02 33.25 -11.51
C GLU A 46 -60.75 33.52 -12.34
N GLN A 47 -60.76 33.65 -13.67
CA GLN A 47 -61.64 33.31 -14.81
C GLN A 47 -60.78 33.58 -16.07
N GLN A 48 -61.05 32.83 -17.16
CA GLN A 48 -61.12 33.20 -18.58
C GLN A 48 -60.16 34.28 -19.15
N THR A 49 -59.50 34.12 -20.29
CA THR A 49 -59.97 34.08 -21.71
C THR A 49 -58.67 33.98 -22.56
N GLY A 50 -58.54 33.30 -23.70
CA GLY A 50 -59.34 33.34 -24.93
C GLY A 50 -58.45 33.78 -26.13
N GLY A 51 -58.61 33.15 -27.30
CA GLY A 51 -57.99 33.50 -28.60
C GLY A 51 -56.96 32.46 -29.09
N SER A 52 -57.22 31.51 -30.01
CA SER A 52 -57.80 31.61 -31.38
C SER A 52 -57.01 32.64 -32.23
N SER A 53 -56.53 32.40 -33.44
CA SER A 53 -56.92 31.47 -34.51
C SER A 53 -55.94 31.60 -35.69
N ASP A 54 -55.87 30.55 -36.53
CA ASP A 54 -55.78 30.55 -38.00
C ASP A 54 -54.57 31.16 -38.73
N GLN A 55 -54.19 30.77 -39.94
CA GLN A 55 -54.30 29.59 -40.83
C GLN A 55 -53.47 29.97 -42.09
N THR A 56 -53.19 29.00 -42.97
CA THR A 56 -52.74 29.13 -44.38
C THR A 56 -51.26 29.49 -44.62
N ALA A 57 -50.55 28.98 -45.63
CA ALA A 57 -50.71 27.92 -46.64
C ALA A 57 -49.34 27.71 -47.35
N ASP A 58 -49.25 26.60 -48.10
CA ASP A 58 -48.42 26.37 -49.30
C ASP A 58 -46.90 26.02 -49.22
N THR A 59 -46.66 24.71 -49.43
CA THR A 59 -45.67 23.99 -50.28
C THR A 59 -44.82 24.83 -51.27
N PRO A 60 -43.57 24.47 -51.65
CA PRO A 60 -43.24 23.12 -52.15
C PRO A 60 -41.85 22.51 -51.85
N GLN A 61 -41.85 21.17 -51.93
CA GLN A 61 -40.80 20.23 -52.35
C GLN A 61 -39.33 20.69 -52.35
N ALA A 62 -38.52 20.01 -51.53
CA ALA A 62 -37.15 19.64 -51.91
C ALA A 62 -36.78 18.29 -51.28
N SER A 63 -36.48 17.35 -52.15
CA SER A 63 -35.91 16.03 -51.89
C SER A 63 -34.52 16.12 -51.26
N THR A 64 -34.33 15.54 -50.08
CA THR A 64 -33.01 15.11 -49.60
C THR A 64 -33.11 13.76 -48.90
N SER A 65 -32.42 12.80 -49.51
CA SER A 65 -32.08 11.51 -48.94
C SER A 65 -31.18 11.69 -47.71
N SER A 66 -31.59 11.17 -46.56
CA SER A 66 -30.65 10.81 -45.49
C SER A 66 -30.98 9.41 -44.96
N LEU A 67 -30.01 8.53 -45.14
CA LEU A 67 -29.93 7.21 -44.52
C LEU A 67 -29.60 7.43 -43.04
N GLU A 68 -30.56 7.21 -42.15
CA GLU A 68 -30.27 7.03 -40.72
C GLU A 68 -29.83 5.58 -40.44
N PRO A 69 -28.74 5.36 -39.70
CA PRO A 69 -28.41 4.04 -39.19
C PRO A 69 -29.22 3.77 -37.92
N ARG A 70 -30.04 2.72 -37.97
CA ARG A 70 -30.68 2.08 -36.81
C ARG A 70 -29.65 1.78 -35.72
N VAL A 71 -29.72 2.50 -34.61
CA VAL A 71 -29.06 2.13 -33.35
C VAL A 71 -29.91 1.02 -32.72
N ALA A 72 -29.38 -0.20 -32.71
CA ALA A 72 -29.99 -1.32 -32.01
C ALA A 72 -29.85 -1.11 -30.49
N ALA A 73 -30.96 -0.78 -29.84
CA ALA A 73 -31.08 -0.81 -28.39
C ALA A 73 -30.76 -2.22 -27.87
N PHE A 74 -29.76 -2.32 -27.00
CA PHE A 74 -29.40 -3.55 -26.30
C PHE A 74 -30.32 -3.68 -25.08
N GLU A 75 -31.44 -4.39 -25.23
CA GLU A 75 -32.27 -4.79 -24.08
C GLU A 75 -31.54 -5.86 -23.25
N LEU A 76 -31.31 -5.58 -21.98
CA LEU A 76 -30.83 -6.55 -21.00
C LEU A 76 -31.95 -7.54 -20.63
N PRO A 77 -31.69 -8.86 -20.56
CA PRO A 77 -32.69 -9.80 -20.09
C PRO A 77 -32.91 -9.69 -18.57
N PRO A 78 -34.15 -9.92 -18.07
CA PRO A 78 -34.49 -9.81 -16.66
C PRO A 78 -33.86 -10.94 -15.80
N PRO A 79 -33.74 -10.74 -14.47
CA PRO A 79 -32.97 -11.63 -13.61
C PRO A 79 -33.71 -12.94 -13.34
N ALA A 80 -33.24 -14.03 -13.97
CA ALA A 80 -33.68 -15.37 -13.64
C ALA A 80 -32.94 -15.91 -12.40
N GLN A 81 -33.71 -16.16 -11.35
CA GLN A 81 -33.33 -16.91 -10.15
C GLN A 81 -32.69 -18.27 -10.51
N ARG A 82 -31.46 -18.55 -10.08
CA ARG A 82 -30.99 -19.96 -9.97
C ARG A 82 -30.14 -20.25 -8.74
N LYS A 83 -30.68 -21.23 -8.00
CA LYS A 83 -30.09 -22.03 -6.92
C LYS A 83 -28.75 -22.64 -7.32
N ALA A 84 -27.86 -22.71 -6.33
CA ALA A 84 -26.56 -23.35 -6.38
C ALA A 84 -26.63 -24.85 -6.75
N ARG A 85 -25.80 -25.25 -7.72
CA ARG A 85 -25.27 -26.62 -7.83
C ARG A 85 -23.76 -26.53 -8.03
N LEU A 86 -23.04 -26.89 -6.97
CA LEU A 86 -21.59 -27.08 -6.97
C LEU A 86 -21.26 -28.37 -7.74
N PHE A 87 -20.58 -28.23 -8.89
CA PHE A 87 -19.85 -29.32 -9.54
C PHE A 87 -18.36 -29.04 -9.42
N LEU A 88 -17.67 -29.80 -8.56
CA LEU A 88 -16.21 -29.85 -8.50
C LEU A 88 -15.73 -30.84 -9.56
N GLY A 89 -15.31 -30.33 -10.71
CA GLY A 89 -14.58 -31.09 -11.73
C GLY A 89 -13.15 -30.55 -11.84
N HIS A 90 -12.16 -31.33 -11.38
CA HIS A 90 -10.74 -31.06 -11.63
C HIS A 90 -10.35 -31.46 -13.06
N PRO A 91 -9.72 -30.59 -13.87
CA PRO A 91 -9.04 -31.05 -15.07
C PRO A 91 -7.56 -31.33 -14.83
N ASN A 92 -7.16 -32.49 -15.35
CA ASN A 92 -5.82 -33.08 -15.40
C ASN A 92 -4.72 -32.13 -15.90
N ARG A 93 -3.58 -32.14 -15.19
CA ARG A 93 -2.28 -31.60 -15.66
C ARG A 93 -1.41 -32.74 -16.20
N ARG A 94 -1.38 -32.92 -17.53
CA ARG A 94 -0.25 -33.57 -18.23
C ARG A 94 -0.02 -32.84 -19.55
N GLY A 95 1.20 -32.31 -19.73
CA GLY A 95 1.65 -31.76 -21.01
C GLY A 95 2.43 -30.44 -20.88
N ALA A 96 3.66 -30.48 -20.34
CA ALA A 96 4.75 -29.53 -20.63
C ALA A 96 5.99 -29.86 -19.76
N ARG A 97 6.67 -30.96 -20.06
CA ARG A 97 8.08 -31.14 -19.68
C ARG A 97 8.88 -30.95 -20.97
N GLY A 98 9.56 -29.82 -21.10
CA GLY A 98 10.33 -29.51 -22.30
C GLY A 98 11.10 -28.21 -22.29
N LEU A 99 11.29 -27.56 -21.13
CA LEU A 99 12.22 -26.44 -20.96
C LEU A 99 12.73 -26.50 -19.53
N GLY A 100 14.01 -26.85 -19.34
CA GLY A 100 14.68 -27.04 -18.05
C GLY A 100 14.77 -25.76 -17.21
N ILE A 101 13.63 -25.29 -16.72
CA ILE A 101 13.51 -24.14 -15.82
C ILE A 101 12.98 -24.68 -14.49
N ASN A 102 13.88 -24.87 -13.53
CA ASN A 102 13.52 -25.18 -12.15
C ASN A 102 12.74 -24.00 -11.56
N VAL A 103 11.48 -24.24 -11.22
CA VAL A 103 10.68 -23.34 -10.37
C VAL A 103 10.82 -23.83 -8.94
N PRO A 104 11.29 -23.00 -7.97
CA PRO A 104 11.33 -23.41 -6.58
C PRO A 104 9.89 -23.58 -6.06
N GLY A 105 9.50 -24.82 -5.82
CA GLY A 105 8.29 -25.19 -5.12
C GLY A 105 8.53 -25.17 -3.61
N GLY A 106 7.60 -24.61 -2.86
CA GLY A 106 7.65 -24.63 -1.41
C GLY A 106 6.47 -23.87 -0.83
N PHE A 107 5.30 -24.49 -0.80
CA PHE A 107 4.22 -24.20 0.14
C PHE A 107 3.17 -25.32 0.07
N GLU A 108 3.56 -26.52 0.50
CA GLU A 108 2.63 -27.61 0.81
C GLU A 108 3.16 -28.34 2.04
N ARG A 109 2.61 -27.98 3.21
CA ARG A 109 2.54 -28.79 4.44
C ARG A 109 1.91 -27.90 5.51
N LEU A 110 0.72 -28.27 5.98
CA LEU A 110 0.16 -28.07 7.33
C LEU A 110 -1.38 -27.94 7.26
N THR A 111 -2.05 -29.08 7.16
CA THR A 111 -3.43 -29.23 7.63
C THR A 111 -3.54 -30.57 8.34
N HIS A 112 -3.38 -30.57 9.68
CA HIS A 112 -4.13 -31.41 10.61
C HIS A 112 -3.69 -31.18 12.06
N ARG A 113 -4.68 -31.30 12.97
CA ARG A 113 -4.58 -31.42 14.46
C ARG A 113 -4.31 -30.11 15.22
N GLN A 114 -4.96 -29.75 16.34
CA GLN A 114 -5.85 -30.41 17.30
C GLN A 114 -6.81 -29.39 17.95
N THR A 115 -7.96 -29.89 18.38
CA THR A 115 -8.95 -29.29 19.30
C THR A 115 -8.49 -29.42 20.75
N SER A 116 -8.54 -28.35 21.56
CA SER A 116 -8.62 -28.48 23.03
C SER A 116 -9.24 -27.23 23.71
N LYS A 117 -9.73 -27.49 24.93
CA LYS A 117 -10.73 -26.83 25.79
C LYS A 117 -10.49 -25.35 26.21
N PRO A 118 -11.54 -24.65 26.71
CA PRO A 118 -11.46 -23.27 27.16
C PRO A 118 -11.02 -23.14 28.63
N PRO A 119 -10.36 -22.03 29.03
CA PRO A 119 -10.14 -21.70 30.43
C PRO A 119 -11.15 -20.68 30.99
N SER A 120 -11.23 -20.73 32.31
CA SER A 120 -12.10 -20.08 33.29
C SER A 120 -11.96 -18.56 33.47
N ASP A 121 -12.97 -17.99 34.13
CA ASP A 121 -13.23 -16.58 34.42
C ASP A 121 -12.11 -15.79 35.14
N PRO A 122 -11.99 -14.47 34.90
CA PRO A 122 -11.12 -13.56 35.65
C PRO A 122 -11.85 -12.80 36.79
N PRO A 123 -11.12 -12.33 37.82
CA PRO A 123 -11.69 -11.59 38.95
C PRO A 123 -11.86 -10.09 38.67
N LYS A 124 -12.84 -9.50 39.39
CA LYS A 124 -13.27 -8.10 39.38
C LYS A 124 -12.25 -7.17 40.06
N SER A 125 -11.99 -6.00 39.47
CA SER A 125 -11.34 -4.86 40.15
C SER A 125 -12.00 -3.52 39.79
N ALA A 126 -12.19 -2.70 40.81
CA ALA A 126 -12.91 -1.42 40.84
C ALA A 126 -12.11 -0.23 40.23
N PRO A 127 -12.76 0.92 39.93
CA PRO A 127 -12.18 2.00 39.12
C PRO A 127 -11.55 3.14 39.97
N PRO A 128 -10.58 3.90 39.42
CA PRO A 128 -10.25 5.22 39.94
C PRO A 128 -10.62 6.35 38.97
N LYS A 129 -11.60 7.14 39.43
CA LYS A 129 -11.69 8.62 39.49
C LYS A 129 -10.99 9.45 38.39
N PHE A 130 -11.84 10.11 37.59
CA PHE A 130 -11.55 11.25 36.73
C PHE A 130 -11.24 12.52 37.54
N CYS A 131 -10.17 13.23 37.17
CA CYS A 131 -9.96 14.64 37.52
C CYS A 131 -9.89 15.46 36.23
N HIS A 132 -10.84 16.38 36.07
CA HIS A 132 -10.82 17.46 35.08
C HIS A 132 -9.76 18.50 35.45
N ASN A 133 -9.04 19.03 34.47
CA ASN A 133 -8.69 20.44 34.49
C ASN A 133 -8.53 21.04 33.10
N LYS A 134 -9.37 22.05 32.85
CA LYS A 134 -9.35 22.95 31.69
C LYS A 134 -8.33 24.05 31.96
N ARG A 135 -7.54 24.45 30.97
CA ARG A 135 -7.08 25.84 30.83
C ARG A 135 -6.74 26.14 29.38
N ALA A 136 -7.53 27.06 28.81
CA ALA A 136 -7.29 27.70 27.54
C ALA A 136 -6.48 28.98 27.76
N THR A 137 -5.50 29.25 26.90
CA THR A 137 -4.93 30.60 26.74
C THR A 137 -4.70 30.89 25.26
N SER A 138 -5.42 31.91 24.82
CA SER A 138 -5.36 32.60 23.53
C SER A 138 -4.05 33.37 23.36
N ILE A 139 -3.41 33.29 22.19
CA ILE A 139 -2.32 34.19 21.79
C ILE A 139 -2.62 34.76 20.40
N LYS A 140 -2.57 36.10 20.34
CA LYS A 140 -2.83 36.98 19.21
C LYS A 140 -1.72 36.90 18.17
N ALA A 141 -2.09 36.94 16.89
CA ALA A 141 -1.19 37.07 15.76
C ALA A 141 -1.00 38.55 15.39
N SER A 142 0.26 38.98 15.21
CA SER A 142 0.62 40.26 14.61
C SER A 142 1.34 40.01 13.28
N SER A 143 0.78 40.58 12.21
CA SER A 143 1.28 40.55 10.84
C SER A 143 2.13 41.78 10.55
N HIS A 144 3.38 41.58 10.11
CA HIS A 144 4.18 42.63 9.47
C HIS A 144 4.48 42.25 8.02
N THR A 145 3.98 43.07 7.11
CA THR A 145 4.20 43.09 5.66
C THR A 145 5.43 43.93 5.35
N LEU A 146 6.40 43.38 4.62
CA LEU A 146 7.47 44.14 3.99
C LEU A 146 7.50 43.83 2.49
N LYS A 147 7.49 44.93 1.71
CA LYS A 147 7.57 45.01 0.25
C LYS A 147 9.03 44.86 -0.19
N THR A 148 9.26 44.17 -1.29
CA THR A 148 10.45 44.39 -2.12
C THR A 148 10.12 44.18 -3.60
N GLN A 149 10.30 45.25 -4.37
CA GLN A 149 10.58 45.27 -5.82
C GLN A 149 11.96 44.61 -6.04
N GLY A 150 12.38 44.02 -7.15
CA GLY A 150 11.91 43.92 -8.52
C GLY A 150 13.15 43.61 -9.37
N SER A 151 13.15 42.56 -10.19
CA SER A 151 14.16 42.34 -11.23
C SER A 151 13.71 41.27 -12.23
N GLN A 152 13.73 41.66 -13.50
CA GLN A 152 13.44 40.83 -14.67
C GLN A 152 14.61 39.87 -14.95
N LYS A 153 14.33 38.59 -15.21
CA LYS A 153 14.86 37.83 -16.35
C LYS A 153 14.34 36.38 -16.38
N GLU A 154 14.30 35.87 -17.62
CA GLU A 154 13.95 34.53 -18.07
C GLU A 154 12.46 34.14 -17.96
N LYS A 155 11.83 33.96 -19.13
CA LYS A 155 10.54 33.26 -19.26
C LYS A 155 10.77 31.76 -18.99
N GLU A 156 11.20 31.41 -17.78
CA GLU A 156 10.85 30.11 -17.24
C GLU A 156 9.33 30.09 -17.17
N GLN A 157 8.71 29.12 -17.84
CA GLN A 157 7.30 28.83 -17.60
C GLN A 157 7.17 28.46 -16.13
N GLN A 158 6.84 29.43 -15.28
CA GLN A 158 6.61 29.21 -13.86
C GLN A 158 5.47 28.20 -13.75
N GLN A 159 5.83 26.95 -13.51
CA GLN A 159 4.88 25.88 -13.26
C GLN A 159 4.21 26.20 -11.93
N HIS A 160 2.93 26.50 -11.99
CA HIS A 160 2.12 26.71 -10.80
C HIS A 160 1.62 25.34 -10.31
N TYR A 161 1.52 25.16 -9.00
CA TYR A 161 1.09 23.92 -8.35
C TYR A 161 -0.07 24.20 -7.40
N ILE A 162 -0.97 23.23 -7.23
CA ILE A 162 -2.07 23.31 -6.24
C ILE A 162 -1.47 23.31 -4.82
N SER A 163 -1.62 24.43 -4.10
CA SER A 163 -1.04 24.66 -2.77
C SER A 163 -2.04 24.57 -1.62
N GLU A 164 -3.36 24.53 -1.90
CA GLU A 164 -4.39 24.54 -0.87
C GLU A 164 -4.43 23.20 -0.10
N SER A 165 -4.40 23.31 1.22
CA SER A 165 -4.45 22.16 2.14
C SER A 165 -5.90 21.94 2.57
N PRO A 166 -6.53 20.78 2.34
CA PRO A 166 -7.77 20.45 3.01
C PRO A 166 -7.55 20.33 4.52
N SER A 167 -8.58 20.61 5.32
CA SER A 167 -8.59 20.46 6.77
C SER A 167 -8.60 18.98 7.18
N TYR A 168 -7.47 18.29 7.06
CA TYR A 168 -7.29 16.97 7.64
C TYR A 168 -5.92 16.90 8.35
N GLN A 169 -5.94 17.03 9.68
CA GLN A 169 -4.76 16.89 10.53
C GLN A 169 -4.59 15.43 10.96
N ALA A 170 -4.00 14.62 10.08
CA ALA A 170 -3.22 13.46 10.49
C ALA A 170 -2.08 13.25 9.50
N GLY A 171 -0.85 13.51 9.94
CA GLY A 171 0.35 13.19 9.18
C GLY A 171 0.79 14.22 8.14
N LEU A 172 0.83 15.51 8.51
CA LEU A 172 1.67 16.46 7.77
C LEU A 172 3.05 15.81 7.57
N PRO A 173 3.56 15.65 6.34
CA PRO A 173 4.97 15.34 6.16
C PRO A 173 5.72 16.42 6.92
N TRP A 174 6.62 16.03 7.82
CA TRP A 174 7.41 16.94 8.62
C TRP A 174 7.99 18.00 7.69
N ARG A 175 7.37 19.19 7.64
CA ARG A 175 8.03 20.35 7.07
C ARG A 175 9.39 20.40 7.76
N PRO A 176 10.49 20.66 7.06
CA PRO A 176 11.65 21.14 7.77
C PRO A 176 11.13 22.37 8.52
N LEU A 177 10.90 22.24 9.83
CA LEU A 177 11.24 23.34 10.69
C LEU A 177 12.69 23.59 10.28
N PRO A 178 13.02 24.71 9.61
CA PRO A 178 14.37 25.20 9.77
C PRO A 178 14.51 25.23 11.28
N LEU A 179 15.25 24.27 11.84
CA LEU A 179 15.73 24.47 13.19
C LEU A 179 16.46 25.80 13.02
N PRO A 180 15.99 26.90 13.65
CA PRO A 180 16.78 28.12 13.65
C PRO A 180 18.16 27.62 14.06
N PRO A 181 19.21 27.86 13.25
CA PRO A 181 20.52 27.25 13.47
C PRO A 181 20.76 27.39 14.95
N THR A 182 20.70 26.27 15.68
CA THR A 182 20.76 26.32 17.12
C THR A 182 22.05 27.08 17.34
N SER A 183 21.97 28.24 17.97
CA SER A 183 23.09 29.17 18.13
C SER A 183 24.05 28.52 19.13
N LEU A 184 24.63 27.40 18.70
CA LEU A 184 25.86 26.90 19.24
C LEU A 184 26.82 28.06 19.03
N PRO A 185 27.45 28.55 20.11
CA PRO A 185 28.37 29.66 20.02
C PRO A 185 29.38 29.36 18.89
N PRO A 186 29.74 30.37 18.07
CA PRO A 186 30.76 30.20 17.05
C PRO A 186 31.99 29.59 17.71
N LEU A 187 32.33 28.38 17.28
CA LEU A 187 33.47 27.66 17.83
C LEU A 187 34.74 28.45 17.47
N PRO A 188 35.71 28.55 18.39
CA PRO A 188 36.97 29.23 18.11
C PRO A 188 37.67 28.57 16.91
N PRO A 189 38.48 29.34 16.14
CA PRO A 189 39.16 28.81 14.97
C PRO A 189 40.06 27.62 15.38
N PRO A 190 39.95 26.47 14.69
CA PRO A 190 40.70 25.27 15.03
C PRO A 190 42.20 25.45 14.81
N SER A 191 43.00 25.09 15.81
CA SER A 191 44.47 25.23 15.80
C SER A 191 45.20 24.10 15.06
N ASN A 192 44.52 23.02 14.68
CA ASN A 192 45.09 21.84 14.00
C ASN A 192 44.16 21.32 12.88
N ASP A 193 44.73 20.71 11.83
CA ASP A 193 44.00 20.19 10.67
C ASP A 193 42.97 19.11 11.02
N LEU A 194 43.24 18.32 12.06
CA LEU A 194 42.28 17.34 12.57
C LEU A 194 41.03 18.01 13.15
N GLU A 195 41.20 19.13 13.87
CA GLU A 195 40.08 19.90 14.40
C GLU A 195 39.30 20.57 13.25
N ARG A 196 39.97 21.08 12.20
CA ARG A 196 39.28 21.56 10.98
C ARG A 196 38.43 20.47 10.33
N ALA A 197 38.98 19.27 10.17
CA ALA A 197 38.25 18.13 9.61
C ALA A 197 37.04 17.76 10.48
N ARG A 198 37.21 17.73 11.81
CA ARG A 198 36.14 17.48 12.78
C ARG A 198 35.01 18.50 12.67
N HIS A 199 35.34 19.79 12.59
CA HIS A 199 34.36 20.86 12.38
C HIS A 199 33.64 20.70 11.03
N GLY A 200 34.37 20.31 9.97
CA GLY A 200 33.79 19.97 8.67
C GLY A 200 32.76 18.85 8.75
N TRP A 201 33.06 17.74 9.43
CA TRP A 201 32.10 16.64 9.58
C TRP A 201 30.89 17.01 10.44
N ILE A 202 31.08 17.79 11.50
CA ILE A 202 29.97 18.31 12.31
C ILE A 202 29.07 19.22 11.47
N HIS A 203 29.66 20.13 10.69
CA HIS A 203 28.93 21.01 9.78
C HIS A 203 28.15 20.20 8.73
N THR A 204 28.76 19.20 8.11
CA THR A 204 28.09 18.28 7.18
C THR A 204 26.92 17.57 7.87
N LEU A 205 27.10 17.07 9.09
CA LEU A 205 26.04 16.44 9.88
C LEU A 205 24.90 17.40 10.25
N GLN A 206 25.14 18.70 10.33
CA GLN A 206 24.12 19.71 10.64
C GLN A 206 23.34 20.19 9.42
N THR A 207 23.97 20.16 8.24
CA THR A 207 23.43 20.81 7.03
C THR A 207 22.97 19.81 5.97
N THR A 208 23.55 18.61 5.91
CA THR A 208 23.24 17.64 4.85
C THR A 208 21.81 17.13 4.92
N ASN A 209 21.21 16.92 3.74
CA ASN A 209 19.96 16.18 3.55
C ASN A 209 20.21 14.75 3.02
N SER A 210 21.46 14.40 2.72
CA SER A 210 21.87 13.11 2.14
C SER A 210 22.23 12.09 3.23
N ALA A 211 21.59 10.92 3.17
CA ALA A 211 21.82 9.85 4.15
C ALA A 211 23.20 9.21 4.04
N ALA A 212 23.74 9.15 2.82
CA ALA A 212 25.09 8.67 2.59
C ALA A 212 26.12 9.63 3.20
N ASP A 213 26.00 10.93 2.94
CA ASP A 213 26.96 11.92 3.41
C ASP A 213 26.89 12.12 4.92
N GLY A 214 25.68 12.12 5.49
CA GLY A 214 25.48 12.16 6.93
C GLY A 214 26.10 10.94 7.62
N TRP A 215 25.92 9.74 7.05
CA TRP A 215 26.54 8.53 7.59
C TRP A 215 28.08 8.57 7.47
N ALA A 216 28.61 9.00 6.31
CA ALA A 216 30.05 9.10 6.08
C ALA A 216 30.71 10.05 7.10
N ALA A 217 30.14 11.26 7.25
CA ALA A 217 30.62 12.23 8.24
C ALA A 217 30.56 11.70 9.68
N TYR A 218 29.51 10.96 10.04
CA TYR A 218 29.41 10.30 11.34
C TYR A 218 30.51 9.24 11.55
N THR A 219 30.75 8.37 10.57
CA THR A 219 31.81 7.36 10.68
C THR A 219 33.21 7.98 10.77
N SER A 220 33.47 9.04 10.00
CA SER A 220 34.73 9.79 10.10
C SER A 220 34.88 10.44 11.47
N LEU A 221 33.80 11.03 12.01
CA LEU A 221 33.80 11.62 13.34
C LEU A 221 34.11 10.58 14.43
N LEU A 222 33.48 9.40 14.38
CA LEU A 222 33.74 8.33 15.34
C LEU A 222 35.19 7.82 15.28
N ALA A 223 35.75 7.66 14.07
CA ALA A 223 37.12 7.18 13.89
C ALA A 223 38.18 8.11 14.48
N HIS A 224 37.88 9.41 14.61
CA HIS A 224 38.84 10.44 15.04
C HIS A 224 38.52 11.07 16.41
N THR A 225 37.45 10.63 17.09
CA THR A 225 37.09 11.16 18.41
C THR A 225 37.74 10.34 19.52
N ARG A 226 38.58 10.97 20.37
CA ARG A 226 39.15 10.33 21.56
C ARG A 226 38.03 9.85 22.52
N PRO A 227 38.18 8.68 23.17
CA PRO A 227 37.15 8.11 24.04
C PRO A 227 36.73 9.04 25.21
N ASP A 228 37.66 9.81 25.78
CA ASP A 228 37.31 10.78 26.84
C ASP A 228 36.46 11.96 26.35
N SER A 229 36.61 12.33 25.08
CA SER A 229 35.83 13.39 24.44
C SER A 229 34.47 12.91 23.92
N GLN A 230 34.21 11.59 23.90
CA GLN A 230 32.93 11.00 23.47
C GLN A 230 31.79 11.31 24.44
N LYS A 231 32.06 11.67 25.70
CA LYS A 231 31.00 12.00 26.67
C LYS A 231 30.24 13.29 26.32
N LYS A 232 30.80 14.15 25.46
CA LYS A 232 30.10 15.32 24.87
C LYS A 232 29.70 15.06 23.42
N VAL A 233 29.36 13.83 23.06
CA VAL A 233 28.73 13.57 21.77
C VAL A 233 27.45 14.41 21.72
N TYR A 234 27.36 15.26 20.70
CA TYR A 234 26.22 16.14 20.49
C TYR A 234 24.97 15.28 20.23
N PHE A 235 24.22 14.96 21.28
CA PHE A 235 22.99 14.16 21.19
C PHE A 235 22.06 14.69 20.09
N ALA A 236 21.97 16.01 19.95
CA ALA A 236 21.23 16.68 18.88
C ALA A 236 21.65 16.23 17.46
N LEU A 237 22.94 16.01 17.22
CA LEU A 237 23.45 15.52 15.92
C LEU A 237 23.08 14.06 15.68
N LEU A 238 23.12 13.22 16.72
CA LEU A 238 22.72 11.82 16.61
C LEU A 238 21.22 11.69 16.34
N HIS A 239 20.38 12.43 17.05
CA HIS A 239 18.94 12.47 16.78
C HIS A 239 18.62 13.00 15.37
N ARG A 240 19.37 14.00 14.90
CA ARG A 240 19.25 14.48 13.51
C ARG A 240 19.63 13.40 12.51
N LEU A 241 20.73 12.69 12.75
CA LEU A 241 21.17 11.59 11.90
C LEU A 241 20.15 10.45 11.86
N VAL A 242 19.55 10.08 13.01
CA VAL A 242 18.43 9.12 13.08
C VAL A 242 17.27 9.58 12.21
N ARG A 243 16.85 10.85 12.33
CA ARG A 243 15.79 11.42 11.47
C ARG A 243 16.15 11.36 9.99
N LEU A 244 17.40 11.59 9.65
CA LEU A 244 17.89 11.60 8.28
C LEU A 244 17.91 10.18 7.69
N LEU A 245 18.44 9.20 8.44
CA LEU A 245 18.45 7.78 8.06
C LEU A 245 17.03 7.21 7.89
N THR A 246 16.10 7.61 8.76
CA THR A 246 14.70 7.13 8.72
C THR A 246 13.86 7.76 7.60
N ARG A 247 14.27 8.93 7.09
CA ARG A 247 13.67 9.58 5.91
C ARG A 247 14.10 8.95 4.59
N HIS A 248 15.26 8.32 4.55
CA HIS A 248 15.74 7.67 3.35
C HIS A 248 14.81 6.50 2.96
N ARG A 249 14.38 6.49 1.70
CA ARG A 249 13.56 5.43 1.11
C ARG A 249 14.19 5.02 -0.23
N PRO A 250 14.26 3.72 -0.55
CA PRO A 250 13.74 2.58 0.21
C PRO A 250 14.60 2.24 1.44
N THR A 251 13.96 1.75 2.51
CA THR A 251 14.67 1.32 3.71
C THR A 251 15.43 0.02 3.45
N THR A 252 16.76 0.09 3.41
CA THR A 252 17.63 -1.07 3.16
C THR A 252 18.07 -1.75 4.46
N HIS A 253 18.53 -3.00 4.39
CA HIS A 253 19.18 -3.67 5.52
C HIS A 253 20.37 -2.85 6.04
N THR A 254 21.13 -2.22 5.14
CA THR A 254 22.24 -1.34 5.51
C THR A 254 21.76 -0.14 6.34
N GLU A 255 20.67 0.52 5.95
CA GLU A 255 20.09 1.62 6.75
C GLU A 255 19.60 1.16 8.11
N TYR A 256 19.00 -0.03 8.20
CA TYR A 256 18.64 -0.65 9.48
C TYR A 256 19.87 -0.82 10.39
N MET A 257 20.97 -1.39 9.88
CA MET A 257 22.20 -1.57 10.67
C MET A 257 22.84 -0.23 11.07
N ARG A 258 22.78 0.77 10.18
CA ARG A 258 23.24 2.14 10.48
C ARG A 258 22.41 2.77 11.60
N LEU A 259 21.08 2.67 11.51
CA LEU A 259 20.16 3.19 12.52
C LEU A 259 20.40 2.54 13.87
N LEU A 260 20.56 1.21 13.91
CA LEU A 260 20.91 0.47 15.12
C LEU A 260 22.22 0.99 15.72
N ALA A 261 23.28 1.10 14.92
CA ALA A 261 24.59 1.59 15.39
C ALA A 261 24.52 3.00 15.99
N VAL A 262 23.77 3.93 15.38
CA VAL A 262 23.59 5.30 15.91
C VAL A 262 22.86 5.26 17.25
N LEU A 263 21.78 4.48 17.37
CA LEU A 263 20.98 4.41 18.59
C LEU A 263 21.70 3.70 19.73
N THR A 264 22.46 2.64 19.45
CA THR A 264 23.33 1.98 20.43
C THR A 264 24.43 2.95 20.92
N THR A 265 25.03 3.71 20.01
CA THR A 265 26.05 4.73 20.37
C THR A 265 25.44 5.87 21.20
N LEU A 266 24.26 6.36 20.81
CA LEU A 266 23.51 7.37 21.55
C LEU A 266 23.26 6.92 22.99
N ARG A 267 22.85 5.66 23.16
CA ARG A 267 22.60 5.06 24.47
C ARG A 267 23.89 4.86 25.28
N ALA A 268 24.94 4.35 24.66
CA ALA A 268 26.24 4.14 25.30
C ALA A 268 26.87 5.46 25.79
N ALA A 269 26.59 6.57 25.10
CA ALA A 269 27.00 7.91 25.52
C ALA A 269 26.14 8.53 26.63
N GLY A 270 25.16 7.79 27.19
CA GLY A 270 24.24 8.28 28.22
C GLY A 270 23.05 9.08 27.69
N GLY A 271 22.83 9.09 26.37
CA GLY A 271 21.67 9.73 25.75
C GLY A 271 20.37 8.94 25.93
N THR A 272 19.24 9.64 25.84
CA THR A 272 17.91 9.03 25.83
C THR A 272 17.48 8.74 24.40
N VAL A 273 16.90 7.56 24.17
CA VAL A 273 16.31 7.21 22.87
C VAL A 273 14.81 7.46 22.96
N HIS A 274 14.25 8.25 22.04
CA HIS A 274 12.83 8.59 22.06
C HIS A 274 11.97 7.46 21.48
N VAL A 275 10.69 7.40 21.88
CA VAL A 275 9.72 6.38 21.42
C VAL A 275 9.62 6.34 19.88
N HIS A 276 9.63 7.49 19.22
CA HIS A 276 9.57 7.54 17.75
C HIS A 276 10.83 6.98 17.07
N GLU A 277 12.00 7.06 17.71
CA GLU A 277 13.26 6.51 17.21
C GLU A 277 13.29 4.99 17.37
N TRP A 278 12.79 4.48 18.51
CA TRP A 278 12.53 3.05 18.71
C TRP A 278 11.54 2.51 17.68
N ASN A 279 10.42 3.21 17.46
CA ASN A 279 9.43 2.83 16.46
C ASN A 279 10.03 2.76 15.05
N ALA A 280 10.94 3.67 14.72
CA ALA A 280 11.63 3.64 13.44
C ALA A 280 12.62 2.46 13.33
N LEU A 281 13.33 2.12 14.41
CA LEU A 281 14.19 0.94 14.46
C LEU A 281 13.39 -0.36 14.31
N ILE A 282 12.26 -0.48 15.01
CA ILE A 282 11.33 -1.61 14.91
C ILE A 282 10.81 -1.74 13.47
N ASP A 283 10.38 -0.64 12.84
CA ASP A 283 9.93 -0.63 11.44
C ASP A 283 11.04 -1.05 10.46
N ALA A 284 12.27 -0.55 10.66
CA ALA A 284 13.43 -0.86 9.85
C ALA A 284 13.81 -2.35 9.93
N ALA A 285 13.78 -2.95 11.13
CA ALA A 285 14.00 -4.38 11.33
C ALA A 285 13.02 -5.24 10.52
N GLY A 286 11.76 -4.77 10.38
CA GLY A 286 10.76 -5.43 9.56
C GLY A 286 10.84 -5.17 8.04
N LYS A 287 11.52 -4.11 7.58
CA LYS A 287 11.55 -3.67 6.17
C LYS A 287 12.86 -3.96 5.43
N GLY A 288 13.96 -4.23 6.13
CA GLY A 288 15.30 -4.35 5.53
C GLY A 288 15.49 -5.46 4.48
N VAL A 289 14.50 -6.35 4.31
CA VAL A 289 14.55 -7.48 3.36
C VAL A 289 13.35 -7.43 2.42
N ARG A 290 13.55 -7.84 1.14
CA ARG A 290 12.50 -7.88 0.11
C ARG A 290 11.25 -8.68 0.52
N ARG A 291 11.41 -9.69 1.38
CA ARG A 291 10.33 -10.47 1.98
C ARG A 291 10.51 -10.46 3.49
N THR A 292 9.54 -9.91 4.20
CA THR A 292 9.48 -9.96 5.67
C THR A 292 9.06 -11.37 6.06
N GLY A 293 9.90 -12.08 6.82
CA GLY A 293 9.60 -13.38 7.40
C GLY A 293 9.47 -13.32 8.92
N VAL A 294 9.32 -14.49 9.54
CA VAL A 294 9.18 -14.64 11.01
C VAL A 294 10.40 -14.07 11.74
N VAL A 295 11.61 -14.29 11.23
CA VAL A 295 12.87 -13.78 11.81
C VAL A 295 12.88 -12.25 11.93
N GLN A 296 12.37 -11.53 10.92
CA GLN A 296 12.30 -10.07 10.98
C GLN A 296 11.26 -9.58 12.00
N TYR A 297 10.18 -10.35 12.20
CA TYR A 297 9.21 -10.06 13.24
C TYR A 297 9.78 -10.32 14.64
N GLU A 298 10.54 -11.41 14.83
CA GLU A 298 11.25 -11.71 16.07
C GLU A 298 12.30 -10.64 16.41
N ALA A 299 13.07 -10.17 15.43
CA ALA A 299 13.99 -9.04 15.62
C ALA A 299 13.25 -7.74 15.99
N ALA A 300 12.10 -7.47 15.37
CA ALA A 300 11.26 -6.34 15.76
C ALA A 300 10.73 -6.48 17.21
N LEU A 301 10.39 -7.70 17.63
CA LEU A 301 9.98 -7.99 19.01
C LEU A 301 11.12 -7.89 20.02
N SER A 302 12.35 -8.24 19.66
CA SER A 302 13.51 -8.06 20.55
C SER A 302 13.72 -6.58 20.84
N PHE A 303 13.68 -5.71 19.82
CA PHE A 303 13.75 -4.26 20.04
C PHE A 303 12.58 -3.70 20.85
N PHE A 304 11.36 -4.22 20.63
CA PHE A 304 10.21 -3.88 21.46
C PHE A 304 10.45 -4.26 22.94
N ARG A 305 10.99 -5.45 23.21
CA ARG A 305 11.34 -5.89 24.57
C ARG A 305 12.42 -5.00 25.17
N ASP A 306 13.48 -4.70 24.43
CA ASP A 306 14.55 -3.79 24.87
C ASP A 306 13.98 -2.43 25.29
N MET A 307 13.10 -1.85 24.45
CA MET A 307 12.42 -0.59 24.73
C MET A 307 11.59 -0.65 26.02
N THR A 308 10.75 -1.68 26.17
CA THR A 308 9.89 -1.84 27.36
C THR A 308 10.65 -2.21 28.63
N GLN A 309 11.85 -2.76 28.50
CA GLN A 309 12.69 -3.12 29.63
C GLN A 309 13.71 -2.03 29.97
N GLY A 310 13.88 -1.00 29.14
CA GLY A 310 14.92 0.01 29.34
C GLY A 310 16.33 -0.48 28.99
N ASN A 311 16.44 -1.57 28.22
CA ASN A 311 17.72 -2.08 27.74
C ASN A 311 18.26 -1.22 26.59
N ALA A 312 19.54 -1.36 26.28
CA ALA A 312 20.09 -0.75 25.07
C ALA A 312 19.52 -1.42 23.81
N PRO A 313 19.38 -0.69 22.68
CA PRO A 313 18.97 -1.29 21.42
C PRO A 313 19.89 -2.45 21.00
N GLY A 314 19.31 -3.64 20.84
CA GLY A 314 20.01 -4.83 20.37
C GLY A 314 20.48 -5.78 21.47
N THR A 315 20.23 -5.47 22.75
CA THR A 315 20.61 -6.32 23.88
C THR A 315 19.95 -7.70 23.82
N THR A 316 18.66 -7.76 23.48
CA THR A 316 17.93 -9.04 23.36
C THR A 316 17.94 -9.63 21.95
N LEU A 317 18.67 -9.02 21.01
CA LEU A 317 18.74 -9.52 19.64
C LEU A 317 19.59 -10.79 19.61
N GLU A 318 18.92 -11.92 19.75
CA GLU A 318 19.51 -13.22 19.53
C GLU A 318 19.76 -13.37 18.03
N PHE A 319 20.94 -12.98 17.56
CA PHE A 319 21.37 -13.40 16.22
C PHE A 319 21.31 -14.93 16.17
N GLY A 320 20.29 -15.44 15.49
CA GLY A 320 19.86 -16.84 15.57
C GLY A 320 21.01 -17.84 15.40
N GLY A 321 21.17 -18.68 16.41
CA GLY A 321 21.25 -20.15 16.24
C GLY A 321 22.46 -20.79 15.56
N HIS A 322 23.44 -20.05 15.01
CA HIS A 322 24.58 -20.68 14.31
C HIS A 322 25.99 -20.20 14.74
N GLY A 323 26.12 -19.54 15.90
CA GLY A 323 27.43 -19.06 16.34
C GLY A 323 27.68 -18.95 17.84
N ARG A 324 26.78 -19.41 18.72
CA ARG A 324 27.02 -19.37 20.18
C ARG A 324 28.01 -20.43 20.69
N ASP A 325 28.66 -21.19 19.81
CA ASP A 325 29.66 -22.22 20.17
C ASP A 325 31.08 -21.92 19.65
N ARG A 326 31.40 -20.65 19.32
CA ARG A 326 32.73 -20.29 18.82
C ARG A 326 33.36 -19.04 19.44
N GLY A 327 33.32 -18.96 20.77
CA GLY A 327 34.23 -18.05 21.49
C GLY A 327 33.61 -17.22 22.62
N ARG A 328 32.69 -17.79 23.41
CA ARG A 328 32.32 -17.18 24.70
C ARG A 328 33.19 -17.68 25.87
N GLU A 329 34.13 -18.59 25.65
CA GLU A 329 34.97 -19.17 26.71
C GLU A 329 36.39 -18.56 26.85
N GLU A 330 36.80 -17.56 26.07
CA GLU A 330 38.17 -16.99 26.21
C GLU A 330 38.26 -15.47 26.40
N ILE A 331 37.15 -14.77 26.67
CA ILE A 331 37.17 -13.35 27.09
C ILE A 331 36.59 -13.22 28.51
N GLU A 332 37.07 -14.04 29.43
CA GLU A 332 36.84 -13.89 30.88
C GLU A 332 37.99 -13.14 31.59
N GLY A 333 39.00 -12.66 30.84
CA GLY A 333 40.24 -12.14 31.43
C GLY A 333 40.37 -10.62 31.60
N TYR A 334 39.50 -9.78 31.01
CA TYR A 334 39.66 -8.32 31.09
C TYR A 334 38.33 -7.61 31.37
N GLY A 335 38.11 -7.34 32.66
CA GLY A 335 37.22 -6.27 33.10
C GLY A 335 35.74 -6.62 33.21
N GLN A 336 35.40 -7.46 34.20
CA GLN A 336 34.16 -7.27 34.97
C GLN A 336 34.26 -5.98 35.80
N GLY A 337 34.55 -4.85 35.15
CA GLY A 337 34.16 -3.58 35.72
C GLY A 337 32.64 -3.62 35.78
N GLU A 338 32.08 -3.44 36.98
CA GLU A 338 30.70 -3.02 37.19
C GLU A 338 30.46 -1.77 36.35
N VAL A 339 30.22 -1.95 35.05
CA VAL A 339 29.48 -0.98 34.28
C VAL A 339 28.09 -1.17 34.83
N ASP A 340 27.81 -0.42 35.89
CA ASP A 340 26.50 -0.06 36.40
C ASP A 340 25.76 0.64 35.26
N GLY A 341 25.49 -0.14 34.23
CA GLY A 341 24.93 0.25 32.95
C GLY A 341 23.50 0.61 33.26
N SER A 342 23.34 1.86 33.67
CA SER A 342 22.13 2.40 34.25
C SER A 342 20.98 2.08 33.32
N ARG A 343 20.23 1.05 33.69
CA ARG A 343 19.02 0.65 33.00
C ARG A 343 18.10 1.86 33.04
N ALA A 344 18.00 2.60 31.94
CA ALA A 344 17.13 3.77 31.98
C ALA A 344 15.69 3.30 32.13
N GLU A 345 14.85 4.27 32.48
CA GLU A 345 13.44 4.02 32.72
C GLU A 345 12.79 3.30 31.53
N PRO A 346 12.08 2.19 31.79
CA PRO A 346 11.21 1.54 30.83
C PRO A 346 10.34 2.54 30.07
N LEU A 347 10.35 2.47 28.74
CA LEU A 347 9.47 3.31 27.91
C LEU A 347 8.14 2.60 27.68
N VAL A 348 7.04 3.36 27.77
CA VAL A 348 5.69 2.88 27.47
C VAL A 348 5.47 2.91 25.95
N PRO A 349 5.19 1.76 25.30
CA PRO A 349 4.87 1.72 23.88
C PRO A 349 3.60 2.51 23.57
N ASP A 350 3.57 3.16 22.40
CA ASP A 350 2.39 3.87 21.92
C ASP A 350 1.61 3.05 20.87
N LEU A 351 0.46 3.58 20.43
CA LEU A 351 -0.34 2.95 19.37
C LEU A 351 0.45 2.73 18.08
N TYR A 352 1.41 3.62 17.80
CA TYR A 352 2.25 3.52 16.61
C TYR A 352 3.22 2.34 16.72
N THR A 353 3.78 2.07 17.90
CA THR A 353 4.58 0.86 18.16
C THR A 353 3.79 -0.40 17.84
N TYR A 354 2.59 -0.55 18.39
CA TYR A 354 1.76 -1.74 18.19
C TYR A 354 1.29 -1.87 16.74
N THR A 355 0.90 -0.76 16.11
CA THR A 355 0.51 -0.73 14.68
C THR A 355 1.69 -1.12 13.78
N THR A 356 2.91 -0.71 14.15
CA THR A 356 4.14 -1.11 13.44
C THR A 356 4.37 -2.62 13.57
N LEU A 357 4.26 -3.19 14.77
CA LEU A 357 4.38 -4.64 14.97
C LEU A 357 3.33 -5.43 14.20
N ILE A 358 2.07 -4.97 14.18
CA ILE A 358 0.98 -5.56 13.38
C ILE A 358 1.30 -5.46 11.89
N SER A 359 1.82 -4.32 11.41
CA SER A 359 2.22 -4.14 10.01
C SER A 359 3.38 -5.08 9.62
N ILE A 360 4.34 -5.33 10.51
CA ILE A 360 5.41 -6.31 10.29
C ILE A 360 4.84 -7.72 10.25
N ALA A 361 4.04 -8.10 11.25
CA ALA A 361 3.37 -9.41 11.31
C ALA A 361 2.47 -9.67 10.10
N SER A 362 1.72 -8.66 9.63
CA SER A 362 0.86 -8.79 8.43
C SER A 362 1.66 -9.19 7.19
N ARG A 363 2.90 -8.69 7.06
CA ARG A 363 3.79 -8.96 5.92
C ARG A 363 4.47 -10.32 5.98
N THR A 364 4.57 -10.93 7.17
CA THR A 364 5.09 -12.30 7.28
C THR A 364 4.11 -13.31 6.69
N GLY A 365 2.80 -12.99 6.68
CA GLY A 365 1.74 -13.91 6.31
C GLY A 365 1.52 -15.03 7.34
N ASP A 366 2.26 -15.03 8.44
CA ASP A 366 2.17 -16.05 9.48
C ASP A 366 1.07 -15.72 10.52
N ALA A 367 0.21 -16.69 10.79
CA ALA A 367 -0.90 -16.53 11.72
C ALA A 367 -0.45 -16.42 13.18
N GLN A 368 0.68 -17.02 13.57
CA GLN A 368 1.18 -16.91 14.96
C GLN A 368 1.68 -15.50 15.24
N CYS A 369 2.51 -14.96 14.34
CA CYS A 369 3.02 -13.60 14.43
C CYS A 369 1.86 -12.59 14.51
N MET A 370 0.84 -12.76 13.65
CA MET A 370 -0.32 -11.87 13.61
C MET A 370 -1.15 -11.97 14.90
N ARG A 371 -1.42 -13.19 15.40
CA ARG A 371 -2.13 -13.37 16.68
C ARG A 371 -1.35 -12.78 17.84
N HIS A 372 -0.05 -12.98 17.90
CA HIS A 372 0.81 -12.44 18.94
C HIS A 372 0.81 -10.90 18.94
N ALA A 373 1.03 -10.26 17.78
CA ALA A 373 1.00 -8.80 17.65
C ALA A 373 -0.36 -8.22 18.07
N ARG A 374 -1.46 -8.88 17.71
CA ARG A 374 -2.81 -8.48 18.10
C ARG A 374 -3.03 -8.61 19.61
N THR A 375 -2.62 -9.73 20.22
CA THR A 375 -2.69 -9.92 21.68
C THR A 375 -1.89 -8.86 22.43
N LEU A 376 -0.74 -8.42 21.90
CA LEU A 376 0.04 -7.34 22.50
C LEU A 376 -0.71 -6.01 22.51
N LEU A 377 -1.40 -5.66 21.42
CA LEU A 377 -2.24 -4.46 21.35
C LEU A 377 -3.47 -4.58 22.27
N GLU A 378 -4.14 -5.73 22.29
CA GLU A 378 -5.31 -5.94 23.15
C GLU A 378 -4.94 -5.83 24.63
N ARG A 379 -3.78 -6.38 25.03
CA ARG A 379 -3.26 -6.29 26.41
C ARG A 379 -2.82 -4.89 26.82
N SER A 380 -2.46 -4.02 25.87
CA SER A 380 -2.10 -2.64 26.20
C SER A 380 -3.32 -1.77 26.51
N GLY A 381 -4.53 -2.24 26.18
CA GLY A 381 -5.78 -1.49 26.36
C GLY A 381 -5.93 -0.29 25.42
N ILE A 382 -5.00 -0.10 24.48
CA ILE A 382 -5.05 0.99 23.51
C ILE A 382 -6.00 0.62 22.38
N ALA A 383 -7.01 1.46 22.13
CA ALA A 383 -7.94 1.24 21.04
C ALA A 383 -7.23 1.29 19.66
N PRO A 384 -7.50 0.33 18.75
CA PRO A 384 -6.95 0.36 17.40
C PRO A 384 -7.47 1.56 16.61
N ASN A 385 -6.62 2.17 15.79
CA ASN A 385 -7.04 3.22 14.87
C ASN A 385 -7.25 2.67 13.45
N ARG A 386 -7.64 3.56 12.54
CA ARG A 386 -7.81 3.29 11.12
C ARG A 386 -6.62 2.55 10.50
N PHE A 387 -5.38 3.00 10.76
CA PHE A 387 -4.17 2.38 10.19
C PHE A 387 -3.93 0.97 10.74
N THR A 388 -4.25 0.72 12.01
CA THR A 388 -4.20 -0.62 12.60
C THR A 388 -5.13 -1.57 11.86
N HIS A 389 -6.37 -1.15 11.59
CA HIS A 389 -7.34 -1.95 10.85
C HIS A 389 -6.95 -2.15 9.38
N LEU A 390 -6.38 -1.15 8.71
CA LEU A 390 -5.87 -1.31 7.34
C LEU A 390 -4.72 -2.34 7.25
N ALA A 391 -3.86 -2.41 8.27
CA ALA A 391 -2.83 -3.44 8.34
C ALA A 391 -3.44 -4.86 8.51
N LEU A 392 -4.52 -4.98 9.29
CA LEU A 392 -5.29 -6.24 9.42
C LEU A 392 -5.97 -6.63 8.10
N THR A 393 -6.63 -5.69 7.43
CA THR A 393 -7.24 -5.89 6.11
C THR A 393 -6.23 -6.40 5.10
N LYS A 394 -5.02 -5.85 5.08
CA LYS A 394 -3.92 -6.31 4.22
C LYS A 394 -3.51 -7.77 4.52
N TYR A 395 -3.44 -8.15 5.80
CA TYR A 395 -3.18 -9.54 6.21
C TYR A 395 -4.27 -10.50 5.74
N PHE A 396 -5.54 -10.17 6.00
CA PHE A 396 -6.68 -11.02 5.63
C PHE A 396 -6.85 -11.14 4.11
N SER A 397 -6.51 -10.07 3.38
CA SER A 397 -6.41 -10.09 1.92
C SER A 397 -5.36 -11.09 1.43
N ALA A 398 -4.13 -11.00 1.94
CA ALA A 398 -3.03 -11.87 1.55
C ALA A 398 -3.28 -13.34 1.90
N THR A 399 -3.99 -13.60 3.00
CA THR A 399 -4.37 -14.96 3.45
C THR A 399 -5.71 -15.45 2.90
N ARG A 400 -6.35 -14.69 2.00
CA ARG A 400 -7.64 -15.01 1.34
C ARG A 400 -8.79 -15.30 2.31
N GLN A 401 -8.93 -14.46 3.34
CA GLN A 401 -9.98 -14.55 4.35
C GLN A 401 -10.96 -13.36 4.26
N PRO A 402 -11.86 -13.33 3.27
CA PRO A 402 -12.75 -12.19 3.05
C PRO A 402 -13.72 -11.96 4.22
N ALA A 403 -14.14 -13.01 4.93
CA ALA A 403 -15.00 -12.87 6.12
C ALA A 403 -14.32 -12.09 7.25
N ALA A 404 -13.04 -12.36 7.52
CA ALA A 404 -12.26 -11.64 8.53
C ALA A 404 -12.02 -10.18 8.11
N MET A 405 -11.80 -9.95 6.81
CA MET A 405 -11.72 -8.60 6.25
C MET A 405 -13.02 -7.81 6.47
N ARG A 406 -14.19 -8.37 6.15
CA ARG A 406 -15.49 -7.75 6.44
C ARG A 406 -15.67 -7.44 7.92
N SER A 407 -15.30 -8.37 8.80
CA SER A 407 -15.37 -8.12 10.24
C SER A 407 -14.47 -6.96 10.69
N THR A 408 -13.37 -6.72 9.99
CA THR A 408 -12.47 -5.59 10.24
C THR A 408 -13.08 -4.29 9.73
N LEU A 409 -13.69 -4.30 8.53
CA LEU A 409 -14.40 -3.15 7.97
C LEU A 409 -15.62 -2.76 8.82
N LEU A 410 -16.39 -3.74 9.30
CA LEU A 410 -17.48 -3.49 10.25
C LEU A 410 -16.98 -2.81 11.54
N ARG A 411 -15.81 -3.18 12.05
CA ARG A 411 -15.23 -2.50 13.22
C ARG A 411 -14.82 -1.07 12.91
N ILE A 412 -14.31 -0.79 11.71
CA ILE A 412 -14.02 0.58 11.26
C ILE A 412 -15.31 1.40 11.28
N GLU A 413 -16.41 0.87 10.73
CA GLU A 413 -17.73 1.53 10.75
C GLU A 413 -18.26 1.72 12.17
N GLN A 414 -18.21 0.69 13.03
CA GLN A 414 -18.67 0.76 14.43
C GLN A 414 -17.88 1.75 15.30
N GLN A 415 -16.65 2.07 14.92
CA GLN A 415 -15.80 3.04 15.61
C GLN A 415 -15.91 4.45 15.00
N ASP A 416 -16.82 4.67 14.05
CA ASP A 416 -16.98 5.90 13.29
C ASP A 416 -15.65 6.38 12.66
N LEU A 417 -14.83 5.43 12.20
CA LEU A 417 -13.57 5.71 11.54
C LEU A 417 -13.79 5.79 10.03
N GLU A 418 -13.44 6.92 9.41
CA GLU A 418 -13.51 7.03 7.96
C GLU A 418 -12.49 6.11 7.28
N LEU A 419 -12.94 5.31 6.31
CA LEU A 419 -12.05 4.40 5.59
C LEU A 419 -11.03 5.15 4.73
N GLY A 420 -11.37 6.34 4.22
CA GLY A 420 -10.54 7.18 3.33
C GLY A 420 -10.18 6.53 1.99
N LEU A 421 -9.65 7.33 1.06
CA LEU A 421 -9.35 6.85 -0.30
C LEU A 421 -8.27 5.76 -0.34
N ASP A 422 -7.23 5.86 0.50
CA ASP A 422 -6.19 4.83 0.63
C ASP A 422 -6.73 3.52 1.20
N GLY A 423 -7.72 3.58 2.10
CA GLY A 423 -8.40 2.38 2.60
C GLY A 423 -9.30 1.73 1.53
N ILE A 424 -10.00 2.55 0.73
CA ILE A 424 -10.76 2.08 -0.43
C ILE A 424 -9.84 1.44 -1.47
N ASN A 425 -8.71 2.08 -1.80
CA ASN A 425 -7.71 1.53 -2.71
C ASN A 425 -7.15 0.18 -2.20
N ALA A 426 -6.91 0.07 -0.88
CA ALA A 426 -6.52 -1.20 -0.27
C ALA A 426 -7.62 -2.26 -0.41
N CYS A 427 -8.91 -1.89 -0.28
CA CYS A 427 -10.04 -2.79 -0.49
C CYS A 427 -10.14 -3.25 -1.95
N LEU A 428 -9.99 -2.35 -2.94
CA LEU A 428 -9.99 -2.72 -4.36
C LEU A 428 -8.96 -3.82 -4.65
N VAL A 429 -7.72 -3.61 -4.20
CA VAL A 429 -6.65 -4.59 -4.33
C VAL A 429 -7.00 -5.88 -3.56
N ALA A 430 -7.57 -5.79 -2.36
CA ALA A 430 -7.90 -6.96 -1.57
C ALA A 430 -9.01 -7.83 -2.17
N TYR A 431 -10.10 -7.24 -2.61
CA TYR A 431 -11.19 -7.98 -3.28
C TYR A 431 -10.73 -8.56 -4.62
N SER A 432 -9.81 -7.90 -5.33
CA SER A 432 -9.22 -8.46 -6.54
C SER A 432 -8.46 -9.78 -6.30
N TYR A 433 -7.65 -9.86 -5.22
CA TYR A 433 -6.93 -11.10 -4.87
C TYR A 433 -7.87 -12.24 -4.48
N ASN A 434 -9.09 -11.91 -4.04
CA ASN A 434 -10.16 -12.85 -3.72
C ASN A 434 -11.11 -13.10 -4.90
N ASN A 435 -10.78 -12.62 -6.11
CA ASN A 435 -11.55 -12.76 -7.34
C ASN A 435 -13.00 -12.24 -7.24
N ARG A 436 -13.23 -11.22 -6.38
CA ARG A 436 -14.51 -10.52 -6.21
C ARG A 436 -14.49 -9.22 -7.01
N LEU A 437 -14.44 -9.36 -8.33
CA LEU A 437 -14.38 -8.22 -9.26
C LEU A 437 -15.69 -7.44 -9.33
N ASP A 438 -16.80 -8.08 -8.96
CA ASP A 438 -18.10 -7.45 -8.74
C ASP A 438 -17.98 -6.29 -7.74
N VAL A 439 -17.40 -6.55 -6.56
CA VAL A 439 -17.18 -5.53 -5.52
C VAL A 439 -16.24 -4.43 -6.00
N VAL A 440 -15.14 -4.81 -6.66
CA VAL A 440 -14.17 -3.86 -7.22
C VAL A 440 -14.84 -2.90 -8.22
N MET A 441 -15.66 -3.44 -9.12
CA MET A 441 -16.37 -2.64 -10.11
C MET A 441 -17.45 -1.77 -9.48
N MET A 442 -18.20 -2.25 -8.49
CA MET A 442 -19.18 -1.44 -7.76
C MET A 442 -18.51 -0.24 -7.08
N VAL A 443 -17.42 -0.46 -6.36
CA VAL A 443 -16.67 0.62 -5.70
C VAL A 443 -16.14 1.62 -6.72
N TYR A 444 -15.55 1.15 -7.83
CA TYR A 444 -15.04 2.04 -8.86
C TYR A 444 -16.14 2.85 -9.55
N ARG A 445 -17.29 2.24 -9.85
CA ARG A 445 -18.46 2.95 -10.42
C ARG A 445 -18.89 4.12 -9.52
N LEU A 446 -18.99 3.89 -8.21
CA LEU A 446 -19.32 4.97 -7.27
C LEU A 446 -18.28 6.09 -7.26
N LEU A 447 -16.99 5.76 -7.28
CA LEU A 447 -15.92 6.77 -7.34
C LEU A 447 -15.96 7.54 -8.68
N ARG A 448 -16.19 6.83 -9.79
CA ARG A 448 -16.31 7.40 -11.13
C ARG A 448 -17.46 8.40 -11.20
N HIS A 449 -18.65 8.03 -10.72
CA HIS A 449 -19.80 8.93 -10.62
C HIS A 449 -19.53 10.15 -9.73
N ASN A 450 -18.80 10.00 -8.62
CA ASN A 450 -18.42 11.14 -7.77
C ASN A 450 -17.49 12.14 -8.49
N ALA A 451 -16.71 11.69 -9.48
CA ALA A 451 -15.84 12.53 -10.29
C ALA A 451 -16.59 13.18 -11.46
N ASP A 452 -17.44 12.42 -12.14
CA ASP A 452 -18.31 12.87 -13.22
C ASP A 452 -19.72 12.27 -13.06
N PRO A 453 -20.67 13.02 -12.47
CA PRO A 453 -22.03 12.55 -12.27
C PRO A 453 -22.80 12.30 -13.58
N GLN A 454 -22.33 12.85 -14.71
CA GLN A 454 -22.96 12.67 -16.03
C GLN A 454 -22.53 11.36 -16.71
N ALA A 455 -21.48 10.70 -16.20
CA ALA A 455 -20.93 9.51 -16.83
C ALA A 455 -21.78 8.24 -16.66
N ASP A 456 -22.75 8.24 -15.74
CA ASP A 456 -23.63 7.11 -15.44
C ASP A 456 -25.10 7.55 -15.54
N GLU A 457 -25.87 6.92 -16.43
CA GLU A 457 -27.26 7.30 -16.73
C GLU A 457 -28.29 6.75 -15.69
N ASP A 458 -27.93 5.71 -14.93
CA ASP A 458 -28.84 4.98 -14.04
C ASP A 458 -28.63 5.27 -12.55
N GLN A 459 -29.25 6.34 -12.03
CA GLN A 459 -29.13 6.72 -10.60
C GLN A 459 -29.62 5.62 -9.63
N ASP A 460 -30.72 4.94 -9.95
CA ASP A 460 -31.28 3.86 -9.12
C ASP A 460 -30.29 2.69 -8.96
N SER A 461 -29.52 2.41 -10.02
CA SER A 461 -28.48 1.37 -10.03
C SER A 461 -27.32 1.74 -9.08
N LEU A 462 -26.99 3.02 -8.97
CA LEU A 462 -25.94 3.52 -8.08
C LEU A 462 -26.36 3.46 -6.61
N GLU A 463 -27.62 3.78 -6.29
CA GLU A 463 -28.14 3.68 -4.93
C GLU A 463 -28.23 2.22 -4.45
N GLU A 464 -28.61 1.30 -5.34
CA GLU A 464 -28.53 -0.15 -5.07
C GLU A 464 -27.07 -0.58 -4.81
N ALA A 465 -26.12 -0.15 -5.65
CA ALA A 465 -24.70 -0.46 -5.44
C ALA A 465 -24.17 0.08 -4.09
N ARG A 466 -24.56 1.30 -3.68
CA ARG A 466 -24.21 1.87 -2.36
C ARG A 466 -24.79 1.03 -1.22
N ARG A 467 -26.05 0.64 -1.33
CA ARG A 467 -26.74 -0.18 -0.33
C ARG A 467 -26.12 -1.56 -0.22
N GLN A 468 -25.83 -2.22 -1.35
CA GLN A 468 -25.19 -3.52 -1.38
C GLN A 468 -23.80 -3.48 -0.73
N LEU A 469 -22.95 -2.51 -1.12
CA LEU A 469 -21.61 -2.38 -0.54
C LEU A 469 -21.64 -2.12 0.96
N ARG A 470 -22.59 -1.32 1.44
CA ARG A 470 -22.74 -1.03 2.87
C ARG A 470 -23.25 -2.25 3.66
N GLN A 471 -24.27 -2.93 3.16
CA GLN A 471 -24.92 -4.03 3.89
C GLN A 471 -24.12 -5.33 3.85
N GLU A 472 -23.52 -5.68 2.70
CA GLU A 472 -22.85 -6.97 2.51
C GLU A 472 -21.35 -6.91 2.83
N GLU A 473 -20.69 -5.82 2.45
CA GLU A 473 -19.23 -5.70 2.49
C GLU A 473 -18.73 -4.66 3.50
N TYR A 474 -19.63 -3.89 4.13
CA TYR A 474 -19.35 -2.80 5.08
C TYR A 474 -18.39 -1.74 4.51
N ILE A 475 -18.52 -1.45 3.22
CA ILE A 475 -17.74 -0.42 2.53
C ILE A 475 -18.64 0.79 2.29
N VAL A 476 -18.30 1.90 2.93
CA VAL A 476 -18.93 3.20 2.69
C VAL A 476 -18.03 4.03 1.80
N VAL A 477 -18.56 4.48 0.66
CA VAL A 477 -17.86 5.38 -0.28
C VAL A 477 -18.50 6.78 -0.19
N PRO A 478 -17.90 7.73 0.54
CA PRO A 478 -18.39 9.10 0.62
C PRO A 478 -18.50 9.78 -0.75
N LEU A 479 -19.45 10.71 -0.90
CA LEU A 479 -19.70 11.44 -2.16
C LEU A 479 -18.55 12.36 -2.58
N HIS A 480 -17.77 12.85 -1.62
CA HIS A 480 -16.64 13.75 -1.90
C HIS A 480 -15.38 13.00 -2.34
N LEU A 481 -15.32 11.67 -2.20
CA LEU A 481 -14.14 10.90 -2.62
C LEU A 481 -14.17 10.67 -4.12
N ARG A 482 -13.09 11.05 -4.78
CA ARG A 482 -12.88 10.88 -6.22
C ARG A 482 -11.70 9.93 -6.47
N PRO A 483 -11.65 9.23 -7.62
CA PRO A 483 -10.50 8.40 -7.97
C PRO A 483 -9.25 9.29 -8.09
N ASN A 484 -8.14 8.79 -7.55
CA ASN A 484 -6.83 9.44 -7.67
C ASN A 484 -5.89 8.60 -8.55
N GLU A 485 -4.65 9.05 -8.77
CA GLU A 485 -3.66 8.35 -9.60
C GLU A 485 -3.49 6.87 -9.16
N ILE A 486 -3.47 6.64 -7.85
CA ILE A 486 -3.35 5.29 -7.26
C ILE A 486 -4.59 4.46 -7.56
N THR A 487 -5.80 5.03 -7.47
CA THR A 487 -7.05 4.35 -7.80
C THR A 487 -7.05 3.90 -9.26
N TYR A 488 -6.78 4.81 -10.21
CA TYR A 488 -6.73 4.48 -11.63
C TYR A 488 -5.67 3.42 -11.93
N THR A 489 -4.45 3.60 -11.42
CA THR A 489 -3.36 2.65 -11.61
C THR A 489 -3.70 1.27 -11.06
N SER A 490 -4.31 1.20 -9.87
CA SER A 490 -4.72 -0.06 -9.24
C SER A 490 -5.83 -0.74 -10.03
N MET A 491 -6.84 0.01 -10.48
CA MET A 491 -7.95 -0.52 -11.28
C MET A 491 -7.47 -1.07 -12.62
N ILE A 492 -6.61 -0.35 -13.34
CA ILE A 492 -6.00 -0.84 -14.59
C ILE A 492 -5.19 -2.13 -14.32
N GLN A 493 -4.39 -2.15 -13.24
CA GLN A 493 -3.64 -3.34 -12.86
C GLN A 493 -4.52 -4.54 -12.56
N ILE A 494 -5.60 -4.33 -11.81
CA ILE A 494 -6.57 -5.38 -11.45
C ILE A 494 -7.24 -5.90 -12.72
N MET A 495 -7.84 -5.03 -13.54
CA MET A 495 -8.58 -5.45 -14.73
C MET A 495 -7.66 -6.14 -15.77
N ALA A 496 -6.44 -5.62 -15.96
CA ALA A 496 -5.46 -6.24 -16.84
C ALA A 496 -5.01 -7.61 -16.31
N TYR A 497 -4.80 -7.74 -15.00
CA TYR A 497 -4.43 -9.01 -14.37
C TYR A 497 -5.52 -10.07 -14.54
N HIS A 498 -6.80 -9.69 -14.41
CA HIS A 498 -7.93 -10.60 -14.56
C HIS A 498 -8.37 -10.83 -16.01
N GLY A 499 -7.88 -10.04 -16.97
CA GLY A 499 -8.12 -10.26 -18.40
C GLY A 499 -9.31 -9.47 -18.97
N HIS A 500 -9.81 -8.47 -18.24
CA HIS A 500 -10.87 -7.59 -18.72
C HIS A 500 -10.28 -6.40 -19.46
N LEU A 501 -9.87 -6.58 -20.73
CA LEU A 501 -9.21 -5.50 -21.48
C LEU A 501 -10.12 -4.29 -21.66
N THR A 502 -11.40 -4.48 -22.02
CA THR A 502 -12.34 -3.36 -22.22
C THR A 502 -12.43 -2.49 -20.98
N ALA A 503 -12.66 -3.09 -19.81
CA ALA A 503 -12.67 -2.36 -18.54
C ALA A 503 -11.32 -1.70 -18.24
N THR A 504 -10.20 -2.36 -18.55
CA THR A 504 -8.85 -1.79 -18.40
C THR A 504 -8.69 -0.51 -19.23
N LEU A 505 -9.13 -0.53 -20.50
CA LEU A 505 -9.04 0.60 -21.40
C LEU A 505 -10.05 1.70 -21.05
N THR A 506 -11.25 1.34 -20.59
CA THR A 506 -12.22 2.32 -20.07
C THR A 506 -11.63 3.09 -18.90
N VAL A 507 -11.07 2.40 -17.90
CA VAL A 507 -10.40 3.06 -16.76
C VAL A 507 -9.19 3.89 -17.20
N PHE A 508 -8.46 3.43 -18.22
CA PHE A 508 -7.35 4.21 -18.80
C PHE A 508 -7.83 5.50 -19.46
N VAL A 509 -8.94 5.46 -20.20
CA VAL A 509 -9.56 6.64 -20.81
C VAL A 509 -10.11 7.57 -19.73
N ASP A 510 -10.77 7.03 -18.70
CA ASP A 510 -11.25 7.80 -17.55
C ASP A 510 -10.07 8.54 -16.88
N MET A 511 -8.93 7.86 -16.68
CA MET A 511 -7.73 8.44 -16.09
C MET A 511 -7.24 9.66 -16.91
N ILE A 512 -7.00 9.49 -18.21
CA ILE A 512 -6.43 10.57 -19.04
C ILE A 512 -7.41 11.71 -19.31
N SER A 513 -8.71 11.48 -19.10
CA SER A 513 -9.76 12.50 -19.25
C SER A 513 -10.03 13.25 -17.94
N ALA A 514 -9.75 12.62 -16.79
CA ALA A 514 -9.98 13.22 -15.49
C ALA A 514 -8.96 14.32 -15.16
N LEU A 515 -9.45 15.42 -14.59
CA LEU A 515 -8.63 16.50 -14.06
C LEU A 515 -7.86 16.04 -12.81
N ASN A 516 -6.56 16.28 -12.78
CA ASN A 516 -5.71 15.98 -11.63
C ASN A 516 -5.83 17.10 -10.59
N ILE A 517 -6.75 16.93 -9.65
CA ILE A 517 -7.00 17.87 -8.54
C ILE A 517 -6.16 17.55 -7.29
N GLU A 518 -5.19 16.65 -7.39
CA GLU A 518 -4.35 16.27 -6.26
C GLU A 518 -3.38 17.37 -5.85
N GLN A 519 -2.98 17.33 -4.58
CA GLN A 519 -1.99 18.28 -4.06
C GLN A 519 -0.66 18.13 -4.81
N GLY A 520 -0.13 19.24 -5.31
CA GLY A 520 1.10 19.22 -6.11
C GLY A 520 0.90 18.83 -7.58
N ALA A 521 -0.34 18.71 -8.07
CA ALA A 521 -0.59 18.60 -9.50
C ALA A 521 -0.17 19.88 -10.25
N PRO A 522 0.39 19.76 -11.46
CA PRO A 522 0.76 20.91 -12.26
C PRO A 522 -0.49 21.64 -12.77
N LEU A 523 -0.42 22.97 -12.77
CA LEU A 523 -1.44 23.86 -13.30
C LEU A 523 -0.96 24.44 -14.63
N VAL A 524 -1.84 24.46 -15.62
CA VAL A 524 -1.59 25.07 -16.94
C VAL A 524 -2.56 26.23 -17.12
N ARG A 525 -2.10 27.30 -17.78
CA ARG A 525 -2.98 28.42 -18.14
C ARG A 525 -3.86 28.04 -19.31
N ASP A 526 -5.17 28.14 -19.14
CA ASP A 526 -6.13 27.98 -20.23
C ASP A 526 -6.05 29.16 -21.23
N ALA A 527 -6.83 29.09 -22.32
CA ALA A 527 -6.91 30.16 -23.32
C ALA A 527 -7.35 31.52 -22.72
N ASN A 528 -8.01 31.51 -21.56
CA ASN A 528 -8.46 32.70 -20.83
C ASN A 528 -7.44 33.17 -19.78
N GLY A 529 -6.27 32.53 -19.70
CA GLY A 529 -5.23 32.83 -18.72
C GLY A 529 -5.48 32.31 -17.31
N ARG A 530 -6.57 31.59 -17.06
CA ARG A 530 -6.91 30.95 -15.77
C ARG A 530 -6.07 29.70 -15.56
N LEU A 531 -5.58 29.52 -14.34
CA LEU A 531 -4.85 28.31 -13.97
C LEU A 531 -5.83 27.16 -13.75
N VAL A 532 -5.78 26.17 -14.63
CA VAL A 532 -6.59 24.95 -14.54
C VAL A 532 -5.69 23.74 -14.27
N PRO A 533 -6.14 22.77 -13.47
CA PRO A 533 -5.41 21.52 -13.29
C PRO A 533 -5.26 20.76 -14.60
N THR A 534 -4.10 20.18 -14.84
CA THR A 534 -3.90 19.27 -15.98
C THR A 534 -4.66 17.96 -15.77
N THR A 535 -4.91 17.21 -16.84
CA THR A 535 -5.38 15.83 -16.70
C THR A 535 -4.28 14.90 -16.19
N TYR A 536 -4.66 13.72 -15.68
CA TYR A 536 -3.67 12.72 -15.30
C TYR A 536 -2.84 12.26 -16.50
N GLN A 537 -1.53 12.21 -16.31
CA GLN A 537 -0.61 11.69 -17.31
C GLN A 537 -0.44 10.17 -17.13
N PRO A 538 -0.46 9.37 -18.20
CA PRO A 538 -0.16 7.95 -18.14
C PRO A 538 1.20 7.67 -17.51
N THR A 539 1.24 6.78 -16.52
CA THR A 539 2.49 6.38 -15.88
C THR A 539 3.07 5.11 -16.49
N LEU A 540 4.39 4.90 -16.33
CA LEU A 540 5.03 3.64 -16.69
C LEU A 540 4.43 2.43 -15.97
N ALA A 541 3.86 2.64 -14.76
CA ALA A 541 3.20 1.58 -14.00
C ALA A 541 1.92 1.11 -14.69
N VAL A 542 1.15 2.03 -15.28
CA VAL A 542 -0.06 1.76 -16.05
C VAL A 542 0.26 0.96 -17.31
N PHE A 543 1.20 1.43 -18.14
CA PHE A 543 1.61 0.69 -19.33
C PHE A 543 2.18 -0.69 -19.01
N ARG A 544 3.05 -0.78 -17.97
CA ARG A 544 3.56 -2.06 -17.49
C ARG A 544 2.45 -3.04 -17.13
N ALA A 545 1.38 -2.56 -16.49
CA ALA A 545 0.24 -3.38 -16.13
C ALA A 545 -0.48 -3.94 -17.37
N ILE A 546 -0.71 -3.09 -18.36
CA ILE A 546 -1.37 -3.46 -19.61
C ILE A 546 -0.52 -4.49 -20.38
N PHE A 547 0.79 -4.23 -20.57
CA PHE A 547 1.69 -5.19 -21.22
C PHE A 547 1.79 -6.53 -20.47
N LEU A 548 1.78 -6.50 -19.13
CA LEU A 548 1.71 -7.71 -18.33
C LEU A 548 0.39 -8.47 -18.55
N GLY A 549 -0.73 -7.76 -18.74
CA GLY A 549 -2.01 -8.31 -19.16
C GLY A 549 -1.91 -9.03 -20.51
N PHE A 550 -1.31 -8.40 -21.52
CA PHE A 550 -1.08 -9.03 -22.84
C PHE A 550 -0.20 -10.27 -22.76
N ARG A 551 0.85 -10.25 -21.94
CA ARG A 551 1.64 -11.48 -21.70
C ARG A 551 0.76 -12.61 -21.16
N ARG A 552 -0.18 -12.30 -20.26
CA ARG A 552 -0.96 -13.31 -19.53
C ARG A 552 -2.11 -13.84 -20.36
N HIS A 553 -2.79 -12.96 -21.09
CA HIS A 553 -4.06 -13.23 -21.77
C HIS A 553 -4.00 -13.11 -23.29
N GLY A 554 -2.87 -12.66 -23.84
CA GLY A 554 -2.67 -12.51 -25.29
C GLY A 554 -2.88 -13.81 -26.04
N LEU A 555 -3.71 -13.74 -27.07
CA LEU A 555 -4.02 -14.87 -27.94
C LEU A 555 -2.91 -15.06 -28.96
N LYS A 556 -2.39 -16.29 -29.05
CA LYS A 556 -1.57 -16.72 -30.19
C LYS A 556 -2.53 -17.02 -31.34
N LEU A 557 -2.75 -16.05 -32.22
CA LEU A 557 -3.49 -16.31 -33.45
C LEU A 557 -2.56 -17.09 -34.39
N PRO A 558 -2.88 -18.34 -34.76
CA PRO A 558 -2.12 -19.03 -35.80
C PRO A 558 -2.25 -18.24 -37.11
N LYS A 559 -1.25 -18.35 -37.99
CA LYS A 559 -1.24 -17.67 -39.30
C LYS A 559 -2.50 -17.98 -40.15
N SER A 560 -3.21 -19.08 -39.86
CA SER A 560 -4.47 -19.45 -40.50
C SER A 560 -5.70 -18.67 -40.00
N GLY A 561 -5.56 -17.74 -39.05
CA GLY A 561 -6.63 -16.88 -38.53
C GLY A 561 -7.68 -17.57 -37.64
N LEU A 562 -7.70 -18.90 -37.56
CA LEU A 562 -8.68 -19.65 -36.77
C LEU A 562 -8.15 -19.97 -35.38
N ALA A 563 -8.72 -19.33 -34.35
CA ALA A 563 -8.40 -19.62 -32.95
C ALA A 563 -8.80 -21.07 -32.59
N PRO A 564 -7.89 -21.86 -31.97
CA PRO A 564 -8.17 -23.22 -31.49
C PRO A 564 -9.44 -23.30 -30.61
N PRO A 565 -10.26 -24.37 -30.74
CA PRO A 565 -11.52 -24.50 -30.01
C PRO A 565 -11.41 -24.38 -28.48
N HIS A 566 -10.31 -24.87 -27.90
CA HIS A 566 -10.08 -24.79 -26.45
C HIS A 566 -9.77 -23.37 -25.95
N LEU A 567 -9.25 -22.48 -26.81
CA LEU A 567 -9.04 -21.07 -26.47
C LEU A 567 -10.34 -20.26 -26.57
N ARG A 568 -11.34 -20.74 -27.31
CA ARG A 568 -12.70 -20.17 -27.35
C ARG A 568 -13.52 -20.46 -26.10
N ALA A 569 -13.16 -21.48 -25.32
CA ALA A 569 -13.84 -21.81 -24.06
C ALA A 569 -13.39 -20.89 -22.90
N THR A 570 -12.12 -20.46 -22.89
CA THR A 570 -11.58 -19.52 -21.89
C THR A 570 -11.78 -18.05 -22.25
N ASN A 571 -12.00 -17.76 -23.54
CA ASN A 571 -12.41 -16.45 -24.02
C ASN A 571 -13.70 -16.62 -24.80
N PRO A 572 -14.88 -16.33 -24.18
CA PRO A 572 -16.14 -16.43 -24.91
C PRO A 572 -16.03 -15.60 -26.21
N PRO A 573 -16.65 -16.05 -27.30
CA PRO A 573 -16.50 -15.47 -28.65
C PRO A 573 -16.77 -13.96 -28.76
N ASN A 574 -17.32 -13.34 -27.72
CA ASN A 574 -17.62 -11.91 -27.64
C ASN A 574 -16.56 -11.07 -26.88
N MET A 575 -15.39 -11.61 -26.51
CA MET A 575 -14.30 -10.83 -25.88
C MET A 575 -12.91 -11.00 -26.55
N PRO A 576 -12.74 -10.64 -27.83
CA PRO A 576 -11.44 -10.63 -28.51
C PRO A 576 -10.60 -9.38 -28.14
N GLY A 577 -10.44 -9.09 -26.85
CA GLY A 577 -9.72 -7.90 -26.39
C GLY A 577 -8.20 -8.00 -26.63
N TRP A 578 -7.56 -9.05 -26.13
CA TRP A 578 -6.10 -9.18 -26.08
C TRP A 578 -5.47 -9.65 -27.40
N THR A 579 -5.70 -8.89 -28.47
CA THR A 579 -5.20 -9.14 -29.83
C THR A 579 -3.91 -8.37 -30.11
N LEU A 580 -3.11 -8.83 -31.08
CA LEU A 580 -1.90 -8.14 -31.52
C LEU A 580 -2.19 -6.71 -32.01
N ASN A 581 -3.27 -6.51 -32.76
CA ASN A 581 -3.68 -5.19 -33.25
C ASN A 581 -3.92 -4.19 -32.09
N ASN A 582 -4.59 -4.63 -31.02
CA ASN A 582 -4.81 -3.76 -29.86
C ASN A 582 -3.49 -3.50 -29.10
N LEU A 583 -2.60 -4.49 -29.01
CA LEU A 583 -1.27 -4.31 -28.44
C LEU A 583 -0.45 -3.28 -29.21
N GLU A 584 -0.48 -3.30 -30.55
CA GLU A 584 0.21 -2.32 -31.40
C GLU A 584 -0.30 -0.90 -31.15
N LYS A 585 -1.63 -0.69 -31.08
CA LYS A 585 -2.21 0.63 -30.75
C LYS A 585 -1.75 1.15 -29.39
N ILE A 586 -1.73 0.29 -28.37
CA ILE A 586 -1.27 0.64 -27.03
C ILE A 586 0.24 0.91 -27.02
N PHE A 587 0.99 0.17 -27.83
CA PHE A 587 2.42 0.41 -28.01
C PHE A 587 2.71 1.75 -28.67
N GLU A 588 1.95 2.17 -29.69
CA GLU A 588 2.11 3.50 -30.28
C GLU A 588 1.82 4.61 -29.26
N ALA A 589 0.76 4.46 -28.45
CA ALA A 589 0.49 5.39 -27.35
C ALA A 589 1.64 5.45 -26.32
N PHE A 590 2.25 4.29 -26.00
CA PHE A 590 3.43 4.21 -25.15
C PHE A 590 4.66 4.91 -25.77
N MET A 591 4.89 4.76 -27.08
CA MET A 591 6.01 5.41 -27.78
C MET A 591 5.82 6.93 -27.91
N GLY A 592 4.58 7.42 -27.88
CA GLY A 592 4.22 8.83 -27.86
C GLY A 592 4.43 9.56 -26.53
N MET A 593 4.86 8.85 -25.47
CA MET A 593 5.16 9.48 -24.19
C MET A 593 6.34 10.49 -24.29
N PRO A 594 6.41 11.46 -23.34
CA PRO A 594 7.47 12.45 -23.29
C PRO A 594 8.90 11.85 -23.34
N PRO A 595 9.84 12.49 -24.08
CA PRO A 595 11.20 11.97 -24.33
C PRO A 595 12.09 11.86 -23.09
N ASP A 596 11.79 12.64 -22.06
CA ASP A 596 12.49 12.71 -20.77
C ASP A 596 12.16 11.52 -19.86
N MET A 597 11.10 10.77 -20.16
CA MET A 597 10.69 9.63 -19.35
C MET A 597 11.65 8.45 -19.53
N GLN A 598 12.38 8.10 -18.47
CA GLN A 598 13.27 6.94 -18.46
C GLN A 598 12.49 5.64 -18.21
N ILE A 599 12.61 4.67 -19.11
CA ILE A 599 11.99 3.36 -18.91
C ILE A 599 12.86 2.47 -18.01
N GLY A 600 12.24 1.87 -17.00
CA GLY A 600 12.89 0.86 -16.19
C GLY A 600 13.09 -0.46 -16.97
N PRO A 601 14.15 -1.23 -16.70
CA PRO A 601 14.39 -2.55 -17.33
C PRO A 601 13.21 -3.52 -17.22
N SER A 602 12.42 -3.44 -16.15
CA SER A 602 11.22 -4.28 -16.02
C SER A 602 10.14 -3.94 -17.04
N VAL A 603 9.96 -2.67 -17.40
CA VAL A 603 8.90 -2.25 -18.35
C VAL A 603 9.28 -2.72 -19.74
N PHE A 604 10.52 -2.45 -20.16
CA PHE A 604 11.08 -2.94 -21.43
C PHE A 604 10.86 -4.44 -21.57
N TYR A 605 11.22 -5.22 -20.54
CA TYR A 605 11.05 -6.67 -20.58
C TYR A 605 9.60 -7.09 -20.83
N TRP A 606 8.64 -6.44 -20.17
CA TRP A 606 7.23 -6.77 -20.36
C TRP A 606 6.69 -6.35 -21.72
N VAL A 607 7.17 -5.24 -22.31
CA VAL A 607 6.83 -4.84 -23.68
C VAL A 607 7.23 -5.95 -24.66
N VAL A 608 8.49 -6.38 -24.64
CA VAL A 608 9.01 -7.39 -25.58
C VAL A 608 8.29 -8.72 -25.41
N VAL A 609 8.07 -9.17 -24.16
CA VAL A 609 7.39 -10.43 -23.88
C VAL A 609 5.91 -10.39 -24.25
N ALA A 610 5.24 -9.23 -24.14
CA ALA A 610 3.87 -9.06 -24.59
C ALA A 610 3.75 -9.26 -26.11
N PHE A 611 4.65 -8.65 -26.88
CA PHE A 611 4.70 -8.82 -28.34
C PHE A 611 5.03 -10.25 -28.73
N GLN A 612 6.06 -10.84 -28.12
CA GLN A 612 6.41 -12.25 -28.36
C GLN A 612 5.22 -13.18 -28.14
N LYS A 613 4.44 -12.94 -27.06
CA LYS A 613 3.25 -13.75 -26.75
C LYS A 613 2.12 -13.52 -27.77
N ALA A 614 1.80 -12.28 -28.10
CA ALA A 614 0.67 -11.93 -28.96
C ALA A 614 0.92 -12.21 -30.45
N SER A 615 2.18 -12.18 -30.89
CA SER A 615 2.58 -12.44 -32.28
C SER A 615 2.86 -13.90 -32.59
N ALA A 616 2.55 -14.81 -31.65
CA ALA A 616 2.91 -16.23 -31.76
C ALA A 616 4.40 -16.46 -32.02
N ASP A 617 5.26 -15.72 -31.31
CA ASP A 617 6.72 -15.79 -31.39
C ASP A 617 7.32 -15.32 -32.73
N ASP A 618 6.69 -14.36 -33.42
CA ASP A 618 7.27 -13.67 -34.58
C ASP A 618 8.52 -12.87 -34.18
N VAL A 619 9.69 -13.45 -34.47
CA VAL A 619 11.00 -12.90 -34.11
C VAL A 619 11.28 -11.56 -34.79
N GLU A 620 10.83 -11.35 -36.02
CA GLU A 620 11.10 -10.11 -36.76
C GLU A 620 10.33 -8.94 -36.16
N LEU A 621 9.06 -9.15 -35.84
CA LEU A 621 8.24 -8.14 -35.17
C LEU A 621 8.85 -7.78 -33.80
N VAL A 622 9.27 -8.79 -33.03
CA VAL A 622 9.87 -8.57 -31.70
C VAL A 622 11.20 -7.82 -31.82
N ARG A 623 12.03 -8.12 -32.83
CA ARG A 623 13.26 -7.36 -33.14
C ARG A 623 12.96 -5.90 -33.49
N ARG A 624 11.93 -5.63 -34.31
CA ARG A 624 11.50 -4.26 -34.64
C ARG A 624 11.06 -3.49 -33.40
N VAL A 625 10.22 -4.10 -32.57
CA VAL A 625 9.77 -3.51 -31.30
C VAL A 625 10.96 -3.21 -30.39
N TRP A 626 11.90 -4.16 -30.24
CA TRP A 626 13.11 -3.96 -29.46
C TRP A 626 13.89 -2.73 -29.93
N LYS A 627 14.22 -2.65 -31.22
CA LYS A 627 14.98 -1.53 -31.81
C LYS A 627 14.25 -0.18 -31.63
N ARG A 628 12.92 -0.15 -31.75
CA ARG A 628 12.12 1.07 -31.52
C ARG A 628 12.20 1.54 -30.08
N VAL A 629 12.03 0.62 -29.10
CA VAL A 629 12.11 0.96 -27.68
C VAL A 629 13.51 1.42 -27.30
N GLU A 630 14.55 0.72 -27.75
CA GLU A 630 15.96 1.06 -27.48
C GLU A 630 16.36 2.39 -28.14
N GLY A 631 15.94 2.64 -29.37
CA GLY A 631 16.22 3.90 -30.07
C GLY A 631 15.55 5.11 -29.43
N ARG A 632 14.33 4.93 -28.88
CA ARG A 632 13.58 6.00 -28.22
C ARG A 632 14.09 6.29 -26.81
N PHE A 633 14.19 5.25 -26.00
CA PHE A 633 14.53 5.36 -24.59
C PHE A 633 15.99 4.92 -24.41
N LYS A 634 16.91 5.87 -24.58
CA LYS A 634 18.36 5.67 -24.40
C LYS A 634 18.67 5.33 -22.93
N GLY A 635 18.47 4.07 -22.54
CA GLY A 635 18.58 3.59 -21.16
C GLY A 635 19.48 2.38 -21.02
N SER A 636 20.19 2.27 -19.90
CA SER A 636 21.01 1.10 -19.62
C SER A 636 20.13 -0.15 -19.51
N LEU A 637 20.44 -1.19 -20.30
CA LEU A 637 19.70 -2.47 -20.32
C LEU A 637 19.91 -3.33 -19.05
N GLY A 638 20.30 -2.71 -17.95
CA GLY A 638 20.67 -3.31 -16.67
C GLY A 638 21.99 -4.09 -16.72
N GLY A 639 22.42 -4.60 -15.56
CA GLY A 639 23.70 -5.30 -15.39
C GLY A 639 23.79 -6.66 -16.10
N SER A 640 24.98 -7.27 -16.05
CA SER A 640 25.36 -8.48 -16.80
C SER A 640 24.43 -9.69 -16.63
N ASN A 641 23.74 -9.82 -15.48
CA ASN A 641 22.82 -10.92 -15.16
C ASN A 641 21.33 -10.63 -15.47
N ASN A 642 21.04 -9.58 -16.25
CA ASN A 642 19.67 -9.17 -16.48
C ASN A 642 18.92 -10.10 -17.45
N ARG A 643 17.63 -10.35 -17.18
CA ARG A 643 16.74 -11.15 -18.04
C ARG A 643 16.62 -10.56 -19.44
N LEU A 644 16.66 -9.24 -19.55
CA LEU A 644 16.69 -8.52 -20.82
C LEU A 644 17.90 -8.90 -21.67
N ARG A 645 19.09 -9.03 -21.08
CA ARG A 645 20.29 -9.38 -21.83
C ARG A 645 20.14 -10.76 -22.47
N ARG A 646 19.65 -11.75 -21.72
CA ARG A 646 19.36 -13.09 -22.26
C ARG A 646 18.34 -13.05 -23.40
N LEU A 647 17.32 -12.19 -23.29
CA LEU A 647 16.34 -12.00 -24.35
C LEU A 647 16.95 -11.32 -25.58
N ARG A 648 17.80 -10.31 -25.40
CA ARG A 648 18.55 -9.65 -26.49
C ARG A 648 19.41 -10.66 -27.23
N VAL A 649 20.17 -11.47 -26.51
CA VAL A 649 21.03 -12.52 -27.08
C VAL A 649 20.22 -13.51 -27.92
N SER A 650 19.06 -13.92 -27.42
CA SER A 650 18.16 -14.80 -28.18
C SER A 650 17.59 -14.14 -29.43
N LEU A 651 17.40 -12.82 -29.43
CA LEU A 651 16.84 -12.08 -30.56
C LEU A 651 17.91 -11.69 -31.58
N PHE A 652 19.13 -11.36 -31.16
CA PHE A 652 20.22 -10.85 -31.99
C PHE A 652 21.50 -11.70 -31.81
N PRO A 653 21.51 -12.97 -32.28
CA PRO A 653 22.69 -13.82 -32.16
C PRO A 653 23.90 -13.29 -32.97
N GLU A 654 23.64 -12.55 -34.05
CA GLU A 654 24.66 -12.00 -34.95
C GLU A 654 25.49 -10.89 -34.29
N GLU A 655 24.88 -10.03 -33.46
CA GLU A 655 25.58 -8.93 -32.79
C GLU A 655 26.60 -9.42 -31.74
N GLN A 656 26.43 -10.63 -31.20
CA GLN A 656 27.35 -11.18 -30.21
C GLN A 656 28.72 -11.55 -30.79
N GLN A 657 28.81 -11.82 -32.09
CA GLN A 657 30.08 -12.18 -32.72
C GLN A 657 31.01 -10.98 -32.88
N ILE A 658 30.49 -9.75 -32.76
CA ILE A 658 31.24 -8.51 -32.96
C ILE A 658 31.78 -7.96 -31.62
N ASP A 659 31.08 -8.22 -30.52
CA ASP A 659 31.39 -7.66 -29.19
C ASP A 659 32.23 -8.59 -28.27
N GLU A 660 32.60 -9.81 -28.68
CA GLU A 660 33.68 -10.53 -27.98
C GLU A 660 35.04 -10.02 -28.49
N PRO A 661 35.74 -9.16 -27.74
CA PRO A 661 37.06 -8.71 -28.16
C PRO A 661 37.98 -9.92 -28.30
N SER A 662 38.71 -9.93 -29.41
CA SER A 662 39.80 -10.85 -29.78
C SER A 662 40.87 -11.04 -28.68
N SER A 663 40.82 -10.26 -27.59
CA SER A 663 41.74 -10.28 -26.46
C SER A 663 41.76 -11.59 -25.67
N ARG A 664 40.79 -12.50 -25.86
CA ARG A 664 40.83 -13.85 -25.27
C ARG A 664 41.55 -14.90 -26.12
N LYS A 665 41.81 -14.63 -27.41
CA LYS A 665 42.52 -15.57 -28.27
C LYS A 665 44.05 -15.41 -28.26
N GLU A 666 44.59 -14.25 -27.89
CA GLU A 666 46.06 -14.08 -27.81
C GLU A 666 46.69 -14.71 -26.55
N ASN A 667 45.96 -14.86 -25.44
CA ASN A 667 46.53 -15.44 -24.21
C ASN A 667 46.53 -16.98 -24.13
N ARG A 668 46.09 -17.69 -25.17
CA ARG A 668 46.21 -19.16 -25.24
C ARG A 668 47.37 -19.66 -26.12
N SER A 669 47.99 -18.78 -26.90
CA SER A 669 49.10 -19.13 -27.79
C SER A 669 50.48 -19.07 -27.11
N SER A 670 50.57 -18.51 -25.89
CA SER A 670 51.85 -18.28 -25.19
C SER A 670 52.10 -19.20 -23.99
N GLN A 671 51.26 -20.22 -23.76
CA GLN A 671 51.43 -21.18 -22.65
C GLN A 671 51.85 -22.59 -23.08
N SER A 672 52.29 -22.78 -24.33
CA SER A 672 52.82 -24.07 -24.83
C SER A 672 54.30 -24.00 -25.21
N HIS A 673 55.13 -23.38 -24.36
CA HIS A 673 56.60 -23.53 -24.36
C HIS A 673 57.16 -23.10 -23.01
N ILE A 674 56.95 -23.92 -21.97
CA ILE A 674 57.85 -24.07 -20.81
C ILE A 674 57.81 -25.54 -20.40
#